data_AF-A0A8H4MLP5-F1
#
_entry.id   AF-A0A8H4MLP5-F1
#
_cell.length_a   1.000
_cell.length_b   1.000
_cell.length_c   1.000
_cell.angle_alpha   90.00
_cell.angle_beta   90.00
_cell.angle_gamma   90.00
#
_symmetry.space_group_name_H-M   'P 1'
#
loop_
_entity.id
_entity.type
_entity.pdbx_description
1 polymer ?
#
loop_
_entity_poly.entity_id
_entity_poly.type
_entity_poly.pdbx_seq_one_letter_code
_entity_poly.pdbx_strand_id
1 'polypeptide(L)'
;MASFQLVSDIHLEAPPAYDLFDIPSKAPYLAILGDIGYVKNDGFFAFLERHLRKFQAIFLVLGNHEPWNSTWATAKDRLRNFSDSIRQRKASEESTKAENKFGEFVFMDQTRYDICPDITVLGCTLHSQIAQSQEERVSLSLNDFYHIENWDVESHRAAHKADLAWLNNQVIDLTQSDPHRKIIIFTHHSPTLDARATDPAHVNSPITSAFATDLTGEPCWEKPQVRLWAFGHTHYNCDFVDNRTGRRIVANQRGYYFAQSEGYDPELVTYRLTTSAMASIARALRPLSRTAPSFRLAARQPLAYRLAQSTHAFSTTSQRRDVDLSSLTPTPITHLSETESLMAETVSKFAQEQIGPKVREMDESEVMDPTLVEQLFEQGLMGIEIPEEYGGAGMNFTSAIVAIEELARVDPSVSVLVDVHNTLVNTAFNKWADAALKKTWLPKLATDTVGSFCLSEPASGSDAFALQTKAEKTADGYKLNGSKMWITNSMEAGVFIVFANLDPSKGYKGITAFVVEKDTPGFSIAKKEKKLGIRASSTCVLNFDDVVIPKGNLLGEEGQGYKYAIGLLNEGRIGIAAQMTGLALGAWENAASYVWNDRRQFGQLIGTFQGMQHQLAQAYVEIAAARALVYNAARKKEAGQDFVQDAAMAKLYASQVAGRVASSAVEWMGGMGFVREGIAEKMFRDSKIGAIYEGTSNIQLQTIAKLLQKQYTK
;
A
#
# COMPACT_ATOMS: atom_id res chain seq x y z
N MET A 1 -8.79 -10.41 -39.18
CA MET A 1 -7.57 -10.47 -38.34
C MET A 1 -7.97 -9.93 -36.98
N ALA A 2 -7.86 -10.72 -35.91
CA ALA A 2 -8.29 -10.31 -34.56
C ALA A 2 -7.06 -10.02 -33.68
N SER A 3 -7.08 -8.90 -32.98
CA SER A 3 -6.06 -8.49 -32.01
C SER A 3 -6.76 -7.91 -30.79
N PHE A 4 -6.36 -8.39 -29.61
CA PHE A 4 -6.93 -8.00 -28.33
C PHE A 4 -5.88 -7.31 -27.48
N GLN A 5 -6.25 -6.19 -26.87
CA GLN A 5 -5.57 -5.64 -25.70
C GLN A 5 -6.10 -6.39 -24.48
N LEU A 6 -5.21 -6.90 -23.63
CA LEU A 6 -5.59 -7.71 -22.46
C LEU A 6 -5.35 -6.90 -21.18
N VAL A 7 -6.34 -6.85 -20.30
CA VAL A 7 -6.23 -6.26 -18.97
C VAL A 7 -7.03 -7.12 -18.00
N SER A 8 -6.50 -7.39 -16.81
CA SER A 8 -7.17 -8.17 -15.77
C SER A 8 -6.81 -7.67 -14.38
N ASP A 9 -7.62 -8.02 -13.38
CA ASP A 9 -7.42 -7.75 -11.94
C ASP A 9 -6.94 -6.32 -11.66
N ILE A 10 -7.80 -5.34 -11.94
CA ILE A 10 -7.49 -3.91 -11.77
C ILE A 10 -7.98 -3.33 -10.43
N HIS A 11 -8.86 -4.05 -9.73
CA HIS A 11 -9.42 -3.74 -8.42
C HIS A 11 -9.84 -2.27 -8.22
N LEU A 12 -10.73 -1.75 -9.07
CA LEU A 12 -11.20 -0.36 -9.01
C LEU A 12 -12.20 -0.09 -7.89
N GLU A 13 -12.46 -1.06 -7.02
CA GLU A 13 -13.40 -0.99 -5.90
C GLU A 13 -12.77 -0.64 -4.55
N ALA A 14 -11.45 -0.79 -4.44
CA ALA A 14 -10.72 -0.60 -3.19
C ALA A 14 -9.34 0.05 -3.46
N PRO A 15 -9.26 1.40 -3.46
CA PRO A 15 -10.36 2.35 -3.37
C PRO A 15 -11.16 2.48 -4.69
N PRO A 16 -12.41 2.98 -4.65
CA PRO A 16 -13.19 3.30 -5.84
C PRO A 16 -12.44 4.23 -6.82
N ALA A 17 -12.07 3.73 -8.00
CA ALA A 17 -11.27 4.46 -8.99
C ALA A 17 -11.84 4.37 -10.43
N TYR A 18 -13.14 4.09 -10.55
CA TYR A 18 -13.84 3.88 -11.82
C TYR A 18 -13.82 5.07 -12.78
N ASP A 19 -13.69 6.29 -12.27
CA ASP A 19 -13.61 7.54 -13.03
C ASP A 19 -12.17 7.95 -13.37
N LEU A 20 -11.20 7.52 -12.56
CA LEU A 20 -9.78 7.82 -12.72
C LEU A 20 -9.07 6.86 -13.68
N PHE A 21 -9.40 5.57 -13.64
CA PHE A 21 -8.67 4.58 -14.42
C PHE A 21 -9.07 4.62 -15.90
N ASP A 22 -8.08 4.77 -16.78
CA ASP A 22 -8.26 4.85 -18.22
C ASP A 22 -7.43 3.80 -18.95
N ILE A 23 -8.04 3.12 -19.92
CA ILE A 23 -7.38 2.15 -20.80
C ILE A 23 -7.31 2.78 -22.20
N PRO A 24 -6.14 3.28 -22.61
CA PRO A 24 -5.92 3.76 -23.97
C PRO A 24 -6.12 2.63 -24.98
N SER A 25 -6.80 2.90 -26.09
CA SER A 25 -7.02 1.91 -27.13
C SER A 25 -5.73 1.60 -27.89
N LYS A 26 -5.25 0.37 -27.76
CA LYS A 26 -4.08 -0.18 -28.50
C LYS A 26 -4.47 -1.26 -29.50
N ALA A 27 -5.72 -1.73 -29.44
CA ALA A 27 -6.28 -2.75 -30.32
C ALA A 27 -7.79 -2.50 -30.53
N PRO A 28 -8.40 -3.04 -31.60
CA PRO A 28 -9.84 -2.93 -31.82
C PRO A 28 -10.68 -3.60 -30.74
N TYR A 29 -10.17 -4.65 -30.10
CA TYR A 29 -10.89 -5.39 -29.05
C TYR A 29 -10.16 -5.28 -27.72
N LEU A 30 -10.92 -5.07 -26.64
CA LEU A 30 -10.41 -5.11 -25.28
C LEU A 30 -10.97 -6.36 -24.58
N ALA A 31 -10.11 -7.16 -23.96
CA ALA A 31 -10.52 -8.23 -23.06
C ALA A 31 -10.20 -7.82 -21.62
N ILE A 32 -11.24 -7.78 -20.80
CA ILE A 32 -11.21 -7.43 -19.38
C ILE A 32 -11.50 -8.72 -18.60
N LEU A 33 -10.51 -9.28 -17.91
CA LEU A 33 -10.59 -10.63 -17.34
C LEU A 33 -10.64 -10.63 -15.81
N GLY A 34 -11.82 -10.33 -15.25
CA GLY A 34 -12.15 -10.43 -13.82
C GLY A 34 -11.45 -9.46 -12.87
N ASP A 35 -11.97 -9.41 -11.64
CA ASP A 35 -11.57 -8.55 -10.52
C ASP A 35 -11.35 -7.08 -10.91
N ILE A 36 -12.36 -6.52 -11.56
CA ILE A 36 -12.43 -5.14 -12.02
C ILE A 36 -13.05 -4.25 -10.94
N GLY A 37 -14.07 -4.80 -10.27
CA GLY A 37 -14.66 -4.25 -9.06
C GLY A 37 -16.15 -4.52 -8.88
N TYR A 38 -16.76 -3.95 -7.84
CA TYR A 38 -18.14 -4.25 -7.48
C TYR A 38 -19.15 -3.84 -8.57
N VAL A 39 -19.83 -4.83 -9.13
CA VAL A 39 -20.99 -4.61 -10.02
C VAL A 39 -22.12 -3.88 -9.27
N LYS A 40 -22.11 -3.91 -7.93
CA LYS A 40 -23.06 -3.15 -7.11
C LYS A 40 -22.91 -1.63 -7.31
N ASN A 41 -21.70 -1.15 -7.59
CA ASN A 41 -21.36 0.27 -7.72
C ASN A 41 -21.67 0.76 -9.15
N ASP A 42 -22.43 1.85 -9.28
CA ASP A 42 -22.79 2.39 -10.59
C ASP A 42 -21.57 2.94 -11.36
N GLY A 43 -20.49 3.30 -10.66
CA GLY A 43 -19.20 3.64 -11.26
C GLY A 43 -18.64 2.54 -12.16
N PHE A 44 -18.86 1.27 -11.82
CA PHE A 44 -18.46 0.12 -12.63
C PHE A 44 -19.02 0.18 -14.05
N PHE A 45 -20.31 0.49 -14.19
CA PHE A 45 -20.96 0.59 -15.48
C PHE A 45 -20.55 1.85 -16.24
N ALA A 46 -20.35 2.97 -15.53
CA ALA A 46 -19.82 4.20 -16.13
C ALA A 46 -18.40 3.99 -16.70
N PHE A 47 -17.57 3.22 -16.00
CA PHE A 47 -16.25 2.81 -16.48
C PHE A 47 -16.35 2.02 -17.78
N LEU A 48 -17.19 0.97 -17.83
CA LEU A 48 -17.38 0.18 -19.06
C LEU A 48 -17.92 1.03 -20.21
N GLU A 49 -18.91 1.89 -19.94
CA GLU A 49 -19.51 2.77 -20.94
C GLU A 49 -18.48 3.73 -21.56
N ARG A 50 -17.60 4.32 -20.73
CA ARG A 50 -16.54 5.22 -21.20
C ARG A 50 -15.58 4.51 -22.17
N HIS A 51 -15.23 3.25 -21.87
CA HIS A 51 -14.33 2.46 -22.70
C HIS A 51 -15.00 1.89 -23.94
N LEU A 52 -16.31 1.62 -23.92
CA LEU A 52 -17.04 1.17 -25.11
C LEU A 52 -17.00 2.21 -26.25
N ARG A 53 -16.70 3.48 -25.96
CA ARG A 53 -16.47 4.49 -27.01
C ARG A 53 -15.09 4.43 -27.66
N LYS A 54 -14.16 3.67 -27.09
CA LYS A 54 -12.75 3.56 -27.52
C LYS A 54 -12.45 2.26 -28.26
N PHE A 55 -13.26 1.23 -28.05
CA PHE A 55 -13.04 -0.12 -28.59
C PHE A 55 -14.22 -0.55 -29.47
N GLN A 56 -13.96 -1.39 -30.48
CA GLN A 56 -15.01 -1.97 -31.32
C GLN A 56 -15.84 -2.98 -30.53
N ALA A 57 -15.20 -3.74 -29.63
CA ALA A 57 -15.89 -4.55 -28.64
C ALA A 57 -15.07 -4.69 -27.35
N ILE A 58 -15.77 -4.79 -26.23
CA ILE A 58 -15.22 -5.14 -24.92
C ILE A 58 -15.76 -6.50 -24.51
N PHE A 59 -14.85 -7.43 -24.21
CA PHE A 59 -15.12 -8.76 -23.69
C PHE A 59 -14.88 -8.74 -22.19
N LEU A 60 -15.92 -8.96 -21.38
CA LEU A 60 -15.79 -8.99 -19.91
C LEU A 60 -16.02 -10.40 -19.38
N VAL A 61 -15.02 -10.97 -18.71
CA VAL A 61 -15.18 -12.15 -17.85
C VAL A 61 -15.37 -11.67 -16.41
N LEU A 62 -16.31 -12.26 -15.67
CA LEU A 62 -16.49 -11.99 -14.24
C LEU A 62 -15.36 -12.62 -13.43
N GLY A 63 -14.81 -11.86 -12.49
CA GLY A 63 -14.04 -12.36 -11.37
C GLY A 63 -14.89 -12.50 -10.11
N ASN A 64 -14.20 -12.77 -8.99
CA ASN A 64 -14.87 -13.05 -7.73
C ASN A 64 -15.25 -11.76 -6.98
N HIS A 65 -14.62 -10.63 -7.30
CA HIS A 65 -14.93 -9.33 -6.67
C HIS A 65 -16.22 -8.70 -7.20
N GLU A 66 -16.57 -8.90 -8.47
CA GLU A 66 -17.79 -8.35 -9.06
C GLU A 66 -19.09 -8.67 -8.28
N PRO A 67 -19.31 -9.91 -7.79
CA PRO A 67 -20.47 -10.25 -6.97
C PRO A 67 -20.36 -9.93 -5.47
N TRP A 68 -19.25 -9.37 -4.97
CA TRP A 68 -19.13 -9.03 -3.54
C TRP A 68 -20.27 -8.12 -3.06
N ASN A 69 -20.73 -8.34 -1.82
CA ASN A 69 -21.88 -7.68 -1.19
C ASN A 69 -23.20 -7.88 -1.97
N SER A 70 -23.29 -8.99 -2.70
CA SER A 70 -24.43 -9.43 -3.51
C SER A 70 -24.32 -10.95 -3.78
N THR A 71 -25.05 -11.46 -4.78
CA THR A 71 -24.98 -12.86 -5.24
C THR A 71 -24.44 -12.92 -6.68
N TRP A 72 -23.86 -14.06 -7.06
CA TRP A 72 -23.50 -14.34 -8.46
C TRP A 72 -24.66 -14.14 -9.43
N ALA A 73 -25.87 -14.58 -9.06
CA ALA A 73 -27.06 -14.40 -9.88
C ALA A 73 -27.36 -12.91 -10.12
N THR A 74 -27.31 -12.10 -9.07
CA THR A 74 -27.57 -10.65 -9.17
C THR A 74 -26.52 -9.94 -10.01
N ALA A 75 -25.24 -10.27 -9.84
CA ALA A 75 -24.16 -9.68 -10.64
C ALA A 75 -24.32 -10.02 -12.12
N LYS A 76 -24.59 -11.30 -12.44
CA LYS A 76 -24.86 -11.77 -13.81
C LYS A 76 -26.06 -11.05 -14.43
N ASP A 77 -27.16 -10.90 -13.69
CA ASP A 77 -28.36 -10.23 -14.20
C ASP A 77 -28.14 -8.74 -14.45
N ARG A 78 -27.39 -8.05 -13.58
CA ARG A 78 -27.02 -6.65 -13.81
C ARG A 78 -26.18 -6.48 -15.08
N LEU A 79 -25.20 -7.37 -15.32
CA LEU A 79 -24.39 -7.35 -16.53
C LEU A 79 -25.17 -7.69 -17.80
N ARG A 80 -26.12 -8.62 -17.73
CA ARG A 80 -27.03 -8.93 -18.84
C ARG A 80 -27.92 -7.73 -19.18
N ASN A 81 -28.51 -7.09 -18.17
CA ASN A 81 -29.30 -5.87 -18.34
C ASN A 81 -28.47 -4.72 -18.95
N PHE A 82 -27.22 -4.57 -18.52
CA PHE A 82 -26.29 -3.61 -19.13
C PHE A 82 -25.98 -3.95 -20.59
N SER A 83 -25.71 -5.23 -20.91
CA SER A 83 -25.48 -5.68 -22.28
C SER A 83 -26.68 -5.37 -23.19
N ASP A 84 -27.90 -5.65 -22.74
CA ASP A 84 -29.11 -5.35 -23.50
C ASP A 84 -29.33 -3.84 -23.67
N SER A 85 -29.07 -3.04 -22.63
CA SER A 85 -29.11 -1.57 -22.69
C SER A 85 -28.12 -1.01 -23.73
N ILE A 86 -26.87 -1.49 -23.73
CA ILE A 86 -25.85 -1.08 -24.71
C ILE A 86 -26.27 -1.49 -26.12
N ARG A 87 -26.82 -2.71 -26.33
CA ARG A 87 -27.31 -3.14 -27.66
C ARG A 87 -28.44 -2.24 -28.18
N GLN A 88 -29.39 -1.86 -27.33
CA GLN A 88 -30.49 -0.95 -27.71
C GLN A 88 -29.97 0.45 -28.06
N ARG A 89 -29.04 0.98 -27.26
CA ARG A 89 -28.42 2.30 -27.49
C ARG A 89 -27.55 2.33 -28.74
N LYS A 90 -26.80 1.25 -29.02
CA LYS A 90 -26.02 1.12 -30.25
C LYS A 90 -26.92 1.09 -31.48
N ALA A 91 -28.03 0.35 -31.43
CA ALA A 91 -29.00 0.29 -32.53
C ALA A 91 -29.64 1.67 -32.81
N SER A 92 -29.92 2.46 -31.77
CA SER A 92 -30.44 3.83 -31.94
C SER A 92 -29.36 4.80 -32.47
N GLU A 93 -28.10 4.68 -32.04
CA GLU A 93 -26.95 5.43 -32.58
C GLU A 93 -26.55 5.01 -34.00
N GLU A 94 -26.93 3.83 -34.48
CA GLU A 94 -26.74 3.46 -35.89
C GLU A 94 -27.77 4.13 -36.81
N SER A 95 -28.96 4.44 -36.28
CA SER A 95 -30.03 5.14 -37.00
C SER A 95 -29.82 6.66 -37.09
N THR A 96 -28.98 7.23 -36.23
CA THR A 96 -28.61 8.66 -36.20
C THR A 96 -27.13 8.78 -36.59
N LYS A 97 -26.72 9.69 -37.47
CA LYS A 97 -25.30 9.81 -37.88
C LYS A 97 -24.41 10.42 -36.78
N ALA A 98 -24.37 9.81 -35.59
CA ALA A 98 -23.56 10.25 -34.46
C ALA A 98 -22.06 9.99 -34.71
N GLU A 99 -21.21 10.96 -34.35
CA GLU A 99 -19.76 10.93 -34.60
C GLU A 99 -18.97 10.05 -33.61
N ASN A 100 -19.61 9.51 -32.55
CA ASN A 100 -18.93 8.76 -31.49
C ASN A 100 -19.72 7.51 -31.05
N LYS A 101 -19.77 6.50 -31.92
CA LYS A 101 -20.61 5.29 -31.75
C LYS A 101 -20.10 4.36 -30.66
N PHE A 102 -21.01 3.73 -29.93
CA PHE A 102 -20.67 2.64 -29.01
C PHE A 102 -20.14 1.40 -29.74
N GLY A 103 -19.07 0.82 -29.18
CA GLY A 103 -18.64 -0.54 -29.41
C GLY A 103 -19.62 -1.57 -28.84
N GLU A 104 -19.38 -2.84 -29.15
CA GLU A 104 -20.17 -3.96 -28.62
C GLU A 104 -19.70 -4.37 -27.23
N PHE A 105 -20.65 -4.60 -26.31
CA PHE A 105 -20.35 -5.19 -25.00
C PHE A 105 -20.70 -6.68 -25.01
N VAL A 106 -19.67 -7.52 -24.89
CA VAL A 106 -19.78 -8.98 -24.88
C VAL A 106 -19.52 -9.48 -23.46
N PHE A 107 -20.59 -9.86 -22.77
CA PHE A 107 -20.49 -10.47 -21.45
C PHE A 107 -20.15 -11.96 -21.59
N MET A 108 -19.01 -12.38 -21.04
CA MET A 108 -18.43 -13.72 -21.21
C MET A 108 -18.79 -14.66 -20.05
N ASP A 109 -20.06 -15.09 -20.01
CA ASP A 109 -20.59 -16.07 -19.04
C ASP A 109 -21.06 -17.30 -19.81
N GLN A 110 -20.18 -18.29 -19.99
CA GLN A 110 -20.41 -19.44 -20.89
C GLN A 110 -20.86 -19.00 -22.29
N THR A 111 -20.13 -18.03 -22.83
CA THR A 111 -20.49 -17.33 -24.06
C THR A 111 -19.52 -17.65 -25.19
N ARG A 112 -20.09 -17.96 -26.35
CA ARG A 112 -19.37 -18.09 -27.62
C ARG A 112 -19.60 -16.83 -28.46
N TYR A 113 -18.51 -16.24 -28.94
CA TYR A 113 -18.55 -15.08 -29.83
C TYR A 113 -17.67 -15.30 -31.05
N ASP A 114 -18.27 -15.21 -32.24
CA ASP A 114 -17.57 -15.44 -33.50
C ASP A 114 -17.10 -14.10 -34.08
N ILE A 115 -15.84 -13.72 -33.84
CA ILE A 115 -15.23 -12.48 -34.35
C ILE A 115 -15.27 -12.43 -35.89
N CYS A 116 -14.96 -13.56 -36.52
CA CYS A 116 -15.01 -13.73 -37.97
C CYS A 116 -15.17 -15.23 -38.30
N PRO A 117 -15.35 -15.61 -39.58
CA PRO A 117 -15.54 -17.01 -39.98
C PRO A 117 -14.41 -17.98 -39.59
N ASP A 118 -13.24 -17.47 -39.21
CA ASP A 118 -12.06 -18.28 -38.86
C ASP A 118 -11.72 -18.24 -37.35
N ILE A 119 -12.31 -17.31 -36.58
CA ILE A 119 -11.90 -17.05 -35.19
C ILE A 119 -13.13 -16.98 -34.28
N THR A 120 -13.14 -17.85 -33.27
CA THR A 120 -14.11 -17.84 -32.17
C THR A 120 -13.43 -17.49 -30.86
N VAL A 121 -14.08 -16.66 -30.06
CA VAL A 121 -13.76 -16.43 -28.66
C VAL A 121 -14.77 -17.22 -27.82
N LEU A 122 -14.27 -18.02 -26.89
CA LEU A 122 -15.05 -18.65 -25.84
C LEU A 122 -14.67 -18.00 -24.51
N GLY A 123 -15.62 -17.86 -23.59
CA GLY A 123 -15.29 -17.37 -22.26
C GLY A 123 -16.35 -17.66 -21.23
N CYS A 124 -15.86 -17.90 -20.04
CA CYS A 124 -16.59 -18.14 -18.80
C CYS A 124 -15.66 -17.75 -17.65
N THR A 125 -16.18 -17.59 -16.43
CA THR A 125 -15.34 -17.37 -15.25
C THR A 125 -14.31 -18.50 -15.10
N LEU A 126 -14.68 -19.75 -15.41
CA LEU A 126 -13.90 -20.94 -15.08
C LEU A 126 -13.52 -20.86 -13.62
N HIS A 127 -14.50 -21.09 -12.74
CA HIS A 127 -14.18 -21.26 -11.32
C HIS A 127 -13.10 -22.33 -11.16
N SER A 128 -12.19 -22.15 -10.21
CA SER A 128 -11.15 -23.13 -9.94
C SER A 128 -11.68 -24.42 -9.30
N GLN A 129 -11.03 -25.54 -9.56
CA GLN A 129 -11.30 -26.82 -8.94
C GLN A 129 -10.61 -26.92 -7.58
N ILE A 130 -11.29 -26.43 -6.55
CA ILE A 130 -10.79 -26.48 -5.17
C ILE A 130 -10.58 -27.94 -4.75
N ALA A 131 -9.35 -28.29 -4.38
CA ALA A 131 -9.01 -29.65 -3.96
C ALA A 131 -9.70 -30.02 -2.65
N GLN A 132 -10.17 -31.26 -2.50
CA GLN A 132 -10.83 -31.71 -1.27
C GLN A 132 -9.91 -31.58 -0.04
N SER A 133 -8.61 -31.79 -0.22
CA SER A 133 -7.60 -31.60 0.84
C SER A 133 -7.37 -30.13 1.23
N GLN A 134 -7.79 -29.17 0.41
CA GLN A 134 -7.63 -27.73 0.65
C GLN A 134 -8.95 -27.02 0.97
N GLU A 135 -10.08 -27.73 0.93
CA GLU A 135 -11.43 -27.19 1.09
C GLU A 135 -11.60 -26.29 2.31
N GLU A 136 -11.28 -26.82 3.49
CA GLU A 136 -11.41 -26.10 4.76
C GLU A 136 -10.57 -24.83 4.74
N ARG A 137 -9.32 -24.93 4.25
CA ARG A 137 -8.40 -23.78 4.20
C ARG A 137 -8.87 -22.73 3.20
N VAL A 138 -9.29 -23.14 2.01
CA VAL A 138 -9.80 -22.23 0.99
C VAL A 138 -11.07 -21.51 1.47
N SER A 139 -12.01 -22.26 2.05
CA SER A 139 -13.25 -21.69 2.58
C SER A 139 -13.02 -20.68 3.71
N LEU A 140 -11.97 -20.89 4.52
CA LEU A 140 -11.67 -20.03 5.66
C LEU A 140 -10.73 -18.86 5.33
N SER A 141 -9.98 -18.95 4.24
CA SER A 141 -8.93 -17.98 3.90
C SER A 141 -9.28 -17.06 2.74
N LEU A 142 -10.33 -17.35 1.96
CA LEU A 142 -10.76 -16.48 0.86
C LEU A 142 -12.02 -15.69 1.22
N ASN A 143 -11.90 -14.38 1.11
CA ASN A 143 -12.96 -13.40 1.35
C ASN A 143 -14.18 -13.59 0.43
N ASP A 144 -14.01 -14.24 -0.72
CA ASP A 144 -15.09 -14.56 -1.66
C ASP A 144 -16.24 -15.31 -1.00
N PHE A 145 -15.94 -16.27 -0.12
CA PHE A 145 -16.96 -17.09 0.57
C PHE A 145 -17.65 -16.35 1.73
N TYR A 146 -17.15 -15.18 2.10
CA TYR A 146 -17.73 -14.32 3.13
C TYR A 146 -18.51 -13.15 2.55
N HIS A 147 -18.00 -12.57 1.45
CA HIS A 147 -18.59 -11.37 0.84
C HIS A 147 -19.61 -11.68 -0.25
N ILE A 148 -19.60 -12.89 -0.82
CA ILE A 148 -20.61 -13.30 -1.80
C ILE A 148 -21.71 -14.07 -1.07
N GLU A 149 -22.92 -13.52 -1.10
CA GLU A 149 -24.09 -14.12 -0.48
C GLU A 149 -24.43 -15.48 -1.14
N ASN A 150 -24.71 -16.49 -0.32
CA ASN A 150 -25.04 -17.85 -0.75
C ASN A 150 -23.96 -18.50 -1.63
N TRP A 151 -22.69 -18.23 -1.34
CA TRP A 151 -21.57 -18.83 -2.05
C TRP A 151 -20.69 -19.64 -1.09
N ASP A 152 -20.52 -20.92 -1.40
CA ASP A 152 -19.67 -21.84 -0.64
C ASP A 152 -18.78 -22.66 -1.59
N VAL A 153 -17.85 -23.44 -1.03
CA VAL A 153 -16.92 -24.25 -1.82
C VAL A 153 -17.64 -25.29 -2.68
N GLU A 154 -18.78 -25.82 -2.22
CA GLU A 154 -19.58 -26.78 -2.99
C GLU A 154 -20.15 -26.11 -4.24
N SER A 155 -20.77 -24.93 -4.10
CA SER A 155 -21.30 -24.12 -5.17
C SER A 155 -20.20 -23.70 -6.16
N HIS A 156 -19.03 -23.32 -5.66
CA HIS A 156 -17.86 -22.98 -6.48
C HIS A 156 -17.38 -24.17 -7.33
N ARG A 157 -17.27 -25.37 -6.74
CA ARG A 157 -16.93 -26.59 -7.50
C ARG A 157 -18.02 -26.99 -8.48
N ALA A 158 -19.29 -26.79 -8.14
CA ALA A 158 -20.39 -27.05 -9.06
C ALA A 158 -20.31 -26.12 -10.28
N ALA A 159 -19.99 -24.84 -10.06
CA ALA A 159 -19.77 -23.87 -11.12
C ALA A 159 -18.54 -24.21 -11.98
N HIS A 160 -17.43 -24.66 -11.37
CA HIS A 160 -16.27 -25.17 -12.09
C HIS A 160 -16.66 -26.30 -13.06
N LYS A 161 -17.40 -27.30 -12.58
CA LYS A 161 -17.84 -28.44 -13.41
C LYS A 161 -18.73 -27.98 -14.57
N ALA A 162 -19.63 -27.02 -14.32
CA ALA A 162 -20.49 -26.48 -15.36
C ALA A 162 -19.68 -25.73 -16.44
N ASP A 163 -18.74 -24.87 -16.03
CA ASP A 163 -17.87 -24.12 -16.93
C ASP A 163 -16.97 -25.04 -17.76
N LEU A 164 -16.35 -26.05 -17.12
CA LEU A 164 -15.48 -27.01 -17.80
C LEU A 164 -16.27 -27.87 -18.80
N ALA A 165 -17.43 -28.37 -18.41
CA ALA A 165 -18.29 -29.15 -19.31
C ALA A 165 -18.72 -28.31 -20.53
N TRP A 166 -19.12 -27.06 -20.30
CA TRP A 166 -19.48 -26.14 -21.37
C TRP A 166 -18.30 -25.87 -22.31
N LEU A 167 -17.13 -25.52 -21.78
CA LEU A 167 -15.91 -25.27 -22.57
C LEU A 167 -15.52 -26.48 -23.42
N ASN A 168 -15.51 -27.67 -22.81
CA ASN A 168 -15.19 -28.91 -23.52
C ASN A 168 -16.17 -29.18 -24.65
N ASN A 169 -17.48 -29.06 -24.40
CA ASN A 169 -18.50 -29.26 -25.43
C ASN A 169 -18.33 -28.26 -26.58
N GLN A 170 -18.15 -26.97 -26.29
CA GLN A 170 -17.94 -25.96 -27.32
C GLN A 170 -16.69 -26.22 -28.16
N VAL A 171 -15.57 -26.57 -27.53
CA VAL A 171 -14.34 -26.88 -28.25
C VAL A 171 -14.50 -28.17 -29.08
N ILE A 172 -15.15 -29.20 -28.57
CA ILE A 172 -15.43 -30.42 -29.33
C ILE A 172 -16.29 -30.09 -30.56
N ASP A 173 -17.41 -29.40 -30.37
CA ASP A 173 -18.35 -29.07 -31.44
C ASP A 173 -17.70 -28.20 -32.51
N LEU A 174 -16.94 -27.18 -32.12
CA LEU A 174 -16.20 -26.32 -33.04
C LEU A 174 -15.15 -27.09 -33.84
N THR A 175 -14.37 -27.95 -33.16
CA THR A 175 -13.30 -28.70 -33.82
C THR A 175 -13.80 -29.82 -34.72
N GLN A 176 -15.01 -30.32 -34.48
CA GLN A 176 -15.69 -31.26 -35.35
C GLN A 176 -16.35 -30.58 -36.56
N SER A 177 -17.02 -29.44 -36.34
CA SER A 177 -17.73 -28.71 -37.39
C SER A 177 -16.81 -27.92 -38.33
N ASP A 178 -15.73 -27.36 -37.80
CA ASP A 178 -14.71 -26.63 -38.55
C ASP A 178 -13.31 -26.89 -37.98
N PRO A 179 -12.59 -27.89 -38.50
CA PRO A 179 -11.24 -28.23 -38.03
C PRO A 179 -10.20 -27.13 -38.19
N HIS A 180 -10.46 -26.12 -39.04
CA HIS A 180 -9.55 -25.01 -39.30
C HIS A 180 -9.86 -23.78 -38.44
N ARG A 181 -10.98 -23.79 -37.70
CA ARG A 181 -11.36 -22.73 -36.77
C ARG A 181 -10.28 -22.53 -35.72
N LYS A 182 -9.95 -21.28 -35.43
CA LYS A 182 -9.08 -20.89 -34.32
C LYS A 182 -9.94 -20.45 -33.15
N ILE A 183 -9.59 -20.96 -31.98
CA ILE A 183 -10.31 -20.71 -30.74
C ILE A 183 -9.40 -19.89 -29.81
N ILE A 184 -9.96 -18.83 -29.25
CA ILE A 184 -9.39 -18.03 -28.16
C ILE A 184 -10.26 -18.29 -26.94
N ILE A 185 -9.63 -18.51 -25.79
CA ILE A 185 -10.35 -18.75 -24.53
C ILE A 185 -9.98 -17.65 -23.54
N PHE A 186 -11.00 -17.05 -22.92
CA PHE A 186 -10.87 -16.07 -21.85
C PHE A 186 -11.49 -16.62 -20.57
N THR A 187 -10.72 -16.63 -19.49
CA THR A 187 -11.16 -17.07 -18.17
C THR A 187 -10.78 -16.09 -17.08
N HIS A 188 -11.31 -16.27 -15.88
CA HIS A 188 -10.82 -15.57 -14.70
C HIS A 188 -9.69 -16.37 -14.05
N HIS A 189 -9.95 -17.61 -13.61
CA HIS A 189 -8.92 -18.42 -12.96
C HIS A 189 -7.93 -19.02 -13.95
N SER A 190 -6.74 -19.36 -13.45
CA SER A 190 -5.67 -19.98 -14.24
C SER A 190 -6.04 -21.40 -14.70
N PRO A 191 -5.85 -21.72 -15.99
CA PRO A 191 -6.17 -23.03 -16.56
C PRO A 191 -5.04 -24.07 -16.41
N THR A 192 -3.97 -23.74 -15.68
CA THR A 192 -2.82 -24.62 -15.51
C THR A 192 -2.09 -24.41 -14.19
N LEU A 193 -1.43 -25.47 -13.72
CA LEU A 193 -0.49 -25.44 -12.58
C LEU A 193 0.98 -25.32 -13.03
N ASP A 194 1.22 -24.95 -14.30
CA ASP A 194 2.60 -24.68 -14.76
C ASP A 194 3.21 -23.57 -13.91
N ALA A 195 4.45 -23.79 -13.44
CA ALA A 195 5.15 -22.84 -12.60
C ALA A 195 5.33 -21.46 -13.26
N ARG A 196 5.29 -21.38 -14.60
CA ARG A 196 5.35 -20.10 -15.33
C ARG A 196 4.06 -19.29 -15.27
N ALA A 197 2.94 -19.92 -14.93
CA ALA A 197 1.62 -19.31 -14.73
C ALA A 197 1.23 -19.21 -13.25
N THR A 198 2.12 -19.60 -12.34
CA THR A 198 1.87 -19.61 -10.90
C THR A 198 2.78 -18.59 -10.26
N ASP A 199 2.22 -17.70 -9.43
CA ASP A 199 3.04 -16.79 -8.63
C ASP A 199 4.04 -17.60 -7.78
N PRO A 200 5.36 -17.33 -7.88
CA PRO A 200 6.37 -17.97 -7.04
C PRO A 200 6.05 -17.95 -5.53
N ALA A 201 5.37 -16.91 -5.04
CA ALA A 201 4.90 -16.79 -3.66
C ALA A 201 3.79 -17.79 -3.30
N HIS A 202 3.05 -18.29 -4.30
CA HIS A 202 1.90 -19.17 -4.12
C HIS A 202 2.14 -20.63 -4.53
N VAL A 203 3.32 -20.99 -5.04
CA VAL A 203 3.64 -22.37 -5.50
C VAL A 203 3.35 -23.45 -4.44
N ASN A 204 3.57 -23.15 -3.15
CA ASN A 204 3.31 -24.08 -2.04
C ASN A 204 2.15 -23.62 -1.15
N SER A 205 1.31 -22.70 -1.64
CA SER A 205 0.23 -22.14 -0.84
C SER A 205 -0.81 -23.22 -0.52
N PRO A 206 -1.28 -23.30 0.74
CA PRO A 206 -2.31 -24.26 1.10
C PRO A 206 -3.68 -23.98 0.48
N ILE A 207 -3.82 -22.86 -0.24
CA ILE A 207 -5.02 -22.43 -0.94
C ILE A 207 -4.81 -22.33 -2.47
N THR A 208 -3.70 -22.85 -3.00
CA THR A 208 -3.35 -22.77 -4.43
C THR A 208 -4.48 -23.24 -5.36
N SER A 209 -5.23 -24.28 -4.96
CA SER A 209 -6.34 -24.81 -5.77
C SER A 209 -7.53 -23.86 -5.92
N ALA A 210 -7.53 -22.73 -5.19
CA ALA A 210 -8.51 -21.68 -5.38
C ALA A 210 -8.18 -20.73 -6.54
N PHE A 211 -6.92 -20.67 -6.97
CA PHE A 211 -6.49 -19.72 -8.03
C PHE A 211 -6.30 -20.38 -9.40
N ALA A 212 -6.05 -21.69 -9.42
CA ALA A 212 -5.67 -22.42 -10.62
C ALA A 212 -6.27 -23.83 -10.67
N THR A 213 -6.43 -24.35 -11.87
CA THR A 213 -6.85 -25.74 -12.13
C THR A 213 -6.00 -26.35 -13.21
N ASP A 214 -5.53 -27.59 -13.04
CA ASP A 214 -4.86 -28.30 -14.12
C ASP A 214 -5.89 -28.88 -15.11
N LEU A 215 -5.98 -28.28 -16.29
CA LEU A 215 -6.84 -28.77 -17.37
C LEU A 215 -6.13 -29.77 -18.30
N THR A 216 -4.92 -30.22 -17.97
CA THR A 216 -4.23 -31.27 -18.76
C THR A 216 -5.12 -32.49 -18.97
N GLY A 217 -5.25 -32.92 -20.22
CA GLY A 217 -6.10 -34.05 -20.61
C GLY A 217 -7.54 -33.67 -20.98
N GLU A 218 -7.99 -32.45 -20.67
CA GLU A 218 -9.32 -31.98 -21.05
C GLU A 218 -9.38 -31.59 -22.55
N PRO A 219 -10.49 -31.84 -23.27
CA PRO A 219 -10.66 -31.46 -24.67
C PRO A 219 -10.35 -29.99 -24.96
N CYS A 220 -10.81 -29.05 -24.12
CA CYS A 220 -10.50 -27.63 -24.25
C CYS A 220 -9.01 -27.33 -24.10
N TRP A 221 -8.26 -28.21 -23.43
CA TRP A 221 -6.82 -28.11 -23.27
C TRP A 221 -6.01 -28.83 -24.35
N GLU A 222 -6.46 -29.97 -24.85
CA GLU A 222 -5.67 -30.78 -25.78
C GLU A 222 -5.86 -30.41 -27.26
N LYS A 223 -6.96 -29.74 -27.62
CA LYS A 223 -7.23 -29.41 -29.02
C LYS A 223 -6.28 -28.31 -29.55
N PRO A 224 -5.58 -28.53 -30.68
CA PRO A 224 -4.61 -27.57 -31.24
C PRO A 224 -5.28 -26.32 -31.86
N GLN A 225 -6.59 -26.38 -32.09
CA GLN A 225 -7.40 -25.25 -32.56
C GLN A 225 -7.47 -24.12 -31.53
N VAL A 226 -7.31 -24.42 -30.23
CA VAL A 226 -7.18 -23.40 -29.20
C VAL A 226 -5.77 -22.83 -29.27
N ARG A 227 -5.67 -21.58 -29.74
CA ARG A 227 -4.37 -20.93 -30.04
C ARG A 227 -3.92 -19.98 -28.93
N LEU A 228 -4.87 -19.44 -28.18
CA LEU A 228 -4.64 -18.47 -27.11
C LEU A 228 -5.57 -18.78 -25.94
N TRP A 229 -5.00 -18.79 -24.74
CA TRP A 229 -5.73 -18.76 -23.48
C TRP A 229 -5.26 -17.55 -22.67
N ALA A 230 -6.18 -16.65 -22.34
CA ALA A 230 -5.89 -15.54 -21.45
C ALA A 230 -6.72 -15.63 -20.16
N PHE A 231 -6.13 -15.28 -19.02
CA PHE A 231 -6.74 -15.39 -17.71
C PHE A 231 -6.28 -14.29 -16.74
N GLY A 232 -6.93 -14.19 -15.57
CA GLY A 232 -6.65 -13.27 -14.46
C GLY A 232 -6.39 -14.00 -13.11
N HIS A 233 -6.86 -13.42 -12.01
CA HIS A 233 -6.93 -13.92 -10.62
C HIS A 233 -5.64 -14.41 -9.92
N THR A 234 -4.45 -14.29 -10.51
CA THR A 234 -3.21 -14.84 -9.90
C THR A 234 -2.29 -13.80 -9.26
N HIS A 235 -2.68 -12.52 -9.31
CA HIS A 235 -1.87 -11.30 -9.10
C HIS A 235 -0.49 -11.31 -9.77
N TYR A 236 -0.33 -12.13 -10.82
CA TYR A 236 0.95 -12.47 -11.44
C TYR A 236 0.84 -12.50 -12.96
N ASN A 237 1.78 -11.80 -13.62
CA ASN A 237 1.83 -11.69 -15.07
C ASN A 237 2.60 -12.84 -15.71
N CYS A 238 2.09 -13.36 -16.83
CA CYS A 238 2.81 -14.37 -17.60
C CYS A 238 2.51 -14.28 -19.11
N ASP A 239 3.47 -14.67 -19.93
CA ASP A 239 3.30 -14.81 -21.38
C ASP A 239 4.24 -15.89 -21.90
N PHE A 240 3.69 -17.06 -22.22
CA PHE A 240 4.49 -18.17 -22.72
C PHE A 240 3.70 -19.07 -23.67
N VAL A 241 4.43 -19.91 -24.40
CA VAL A 241 3.84 -20.97 -25.21
C VAL A 241 3.94 -22.29 -24.47
N ASP A 242 2.83 -23.01 -24.35
CA ASP A 242 2.84 -24.38 -23.88
C ASP A 242 3.52 -25.27 -24.91
N ASN A 243 4.58 -25.96 -24.49
CA ASN A 243 5.39 -26.78 -25.40
C ASN A 243 4.65 -28.04 -25.87
N ARG A 244 3.61 -28.50 -25.13
CA ARG A 244 2.85 -29.70 -25.50
C ARG A 244 1.83 -29.41 -26.60
N THR A 245 1.05 -28.35 -26.42
CA THR A 245 -0.11 -28.04 -27.29
C THR A 245 0.16 -26.89 -28.26
N GLY A 246 1.24 -26.11 -28.05
CA GLY A 246 1.61 -24.97 -28.88
C GLY A 246 0.71 -23.74 -28.71
N ARG A 247 -0.16 -23.73 -27.70
CA ARG A 247 -1.02 -22.57 -27.37
C ARG A 247 -0.23 -21.52 -26.59
N ARG A 248 -0.56 -20.25 -26.83
CA ARG A 248 -0.06 -19.14 -26.01
C ARG A 248 -0.93 -18.99 -24.76
N ILE A 249 -0.31 -18.87 -23.60
CA ILE A 249 -0.93 -18.67 -22.29
C ILE A 249 -0.50 -17.29 -21.80
N VAL A 250 -1.47 -16.44 -21.44
CA VAL A 250 -1.21 -15.03 -21.12
C VAL A 250 -2.03 -14.56 -19.91
N ALA A 251 -1.39 -13.86 -18.98
CA ALA A 251 -2.05 -13.06 -17.96
C ALA A 251 -1.40 -11.66 -17.94
N ASN A 252 -2.22 -10.61 -17.99
CA ASN A 252 -1.78 -9.21 -17.99
C ASN A 252 -2.54 -8.40 -16.92
N GLN A 253 -2.20 -8.71 -15.68
CA GLN A 253 -2.83 -8.26 -14.47
C GLN A 253 -2.21 -6.96 -14.01
N ARG A 254 -3.06 -5.95 -13.83
CA ARG A 254 -2.57 -4.65 -13.38
C ARG A 254 -2.27 -4.67 -11.88
N GLY A 255 -3.11 -5.30 -11.06
CA GLY A 255 -3.10 -5.16 -9.60
C GLY A 255 -3.94 -3.98 -9.10
N TYR A 256 -3.83 -3.65 -7.81
CA TYR A 256 -4.60 -2.58 -7.17
C TYR A 256 -4.26 -1.19 -7.71
N TYR A 257 -5.16 -0.23 -7.50
CA TYR A 257 -4.96 1.16 -7.92
C TYR A 257 -3.63 1.77 -7.45
N PHE A 258 -3.24 1.47 -6.21
CA PHE A 258 -2.03 1.97 -5.56
C PHE A 258 -0.82 1.03 -5.69
N ALA A 259 -0.98 -0.17 -6.27
CA ALA A 259 0.08 -1.17 -6.36
C ALA A 259 0.01 -1.97 -7.67
N GLN A 260 0.86 -1.62 -8.62
CA GLN A 260 0.94 -2.31 -9.90
C GLN A 260 1.69 -3.66 -9.76
N SER A 261 1.11 -4.73 -10.31
CA SER A 261 1.71 -6.06 -10.36
C SER A 261 2.94 -6.08 -11.27
N GLU A 262 3.95 -6.84 -10.85
CA GLU A 262 5.21 -6.98 -11.58
C GLU A 262 4.98 -7.62 -12.95
N GLY A 263 5.57 -7.03 -13.99
CA GLY A 263 5.47 -7.54 -15.37
C GLY A 263 4.20 -7.12 -16.13
N TYR A 264 3.34 -6.28 -15.54
CA TYR A 264 2.21 -5.70 -16.26
C TYR A 264 2.68 -4.84 -17.43
N ASP A 265 2.09 -5.06 -18.61
CA ASP A 265 2.39 -4.29 -19.81
C ASP A 265 1.12 -3.61 -20.36
N PRO A 266 0.96 -2.29 -20.24
CA PRO A 266 -0.21 -1.57 -20.74
C PRO A 266 -0.31 -1.59 -22.28
N GLU A 267 0.79 -1.92 -22.97
CA GLU A 267 0.88 -2.03 -24.42
C GLU A 267 0.71 -3.48 -24.91
N LEU A 268 0.40 -4.43 -24.01
CA LEU A 268 0.27 -5.83 -24.38
C LEU A 268 -0.93 -6.06 -25.32
N VAL A 269 -0.59 -6.30 -26.58
CA VAL A 269 -1.54 -6.69 -27.62
C VAL A 269 -1.22 -8.10 -28.12
N THR A 270 -2.26 -8.92 -28.26
CA THR A 270 -2.12 -10.26 -28.84
C THR A 270 -1.85 -10.16 -30.36
N TYR A 271 -0.61 -10.42 -30.79
CA TYR A 271 -0.23 -10.31 -32.20
C TYR A 271 -0.67 -11.52 -33.06
N ARG A 272 -1.35 -11.20 -34.18
CA ARG A 272 -1.53 -11.93 -35.46
C ARG A 272 -1.78 -13.45 -35.40
N LEU A 273 -3.05 -13.84 -35.30
CA LEU A 273 -3.54 -15.14 -35.78
C LEU A 273 -3.82 -15.10 -37.31
N THR A 274 -2.81 -15.08 -38.19
CA THR A 274 -3.02 -15.05 -39.66
C THR A 274 -3.49 -16.37 -40.24
N THR A 275 -4.38 -16.33 -41.24
CA THR A 275 -4.82 -17.48 -42.04
C THR A 275 -3.68 -17.94 -42.98
N SER A 276 -3.28 -19.22 -42.84
CA SER A 276 -2.38 -19.96 -43.74
C SER A 276 -0.89 -19.53 -43.84
N ALA A 277 -0.05 -20.50 -44.23
CA ALA A 277 1.37 -20.69 -43.91
C ALA A 277 2.40 -19.92 -44.75
N MET A 278 3.61 -19.70 -44.22
CA MET A 278 4.90 -20.20 -44.78
C MET A 278 6.12 -19.77 -43.93
N ALA A 279 7.07 -20.68 -43.83
CA ALA A 279 8.41 -20.48 -43.29
C ALA A 279 9.25 -19.56 -44.19
N SER A 280 10.18 -18.77 -43.62
CA SER A 280 11.51 -18.54 -44.21
C SER A 280 12.46 -17.81 -43.27
N ILE A 281 13.70 -18.29 -43.31
CA ILE A 281 14.98 -17.83 -42.78
C ILE A 281 15.43 -16.52 -43.47
N ALA A 282 16.14 -15.65 -42.72
CA ALA A 282 17.39 -14.91 -43.07
C ALA A 282 17.46 -13.58 -42.26
N ARG A 283 18.38 -13.34 -41.31
CA ARG A 283 19.87 -13.30 -41.26
C ARG A 283 20.47 -11.95 -41.67
N ALA A 284 21.07 -11.26 -40.70
CA ALA A 284 22.34 -10.48 -40.77
C ALA A 284 22.69 -10.05 -39.31
N LEU A 285 23.59 -10.68 -38.54
CA LEU A 285 25.07 -10.65 -38.60
C LEU A 285 25.59 -9.27 -39.07
N ARG A 286 26.43 -8.53 -38.33
CA ARG A 286 27.68 -8.95 -37.66
C ARG A 286 28.30 -7.74 -36.86
N PRO A 287 29.52 -7.83 -36.29
CA PRO A 287 29.78 -7.88 -34.85
C PRO A 287 30.61 -6.68 -34.34
N LEU A 288 31.01 -6.66 -33.06
CA LEU A 288 32.40 -6.41 -32.69
C LEU A 288 32.68 -6.93 -31.28
N SER A 289 33.53 -7.96 -31.25
CA SER A 289 34.18 -8.56 -30.10
C SER A 289 35.17 -7.58 -29.45
N ARG A 290 35.20 -7.52 -28.12
CA ARG A 290 36.45 -7.38 -27.36
C ARG A 290 36.45 -8.33 -26.16
N THR A 291 37.66 -8.82 -25.91
CA THR A 291 38.05 -10.04 -25.20
C THR A 291 38.35 -9.82 -23.73
N ALA A 292 37.84 -10.74 -22.89
CA ALA A 292 38.43 -11.35 -21.66
C ALA A 292 38.65 -10.46 -20.40
N PRO A 293 38.73 -11.05 -19.17
CA PRO A 293 38.72 -12.47 -18.81
C PRO A 293 37.60 -12.90 -17.85
N SER A 294 37.40 -14.20 -17.82
CA SER A 294 36.56 -14.97 -16.90
C SER A 294 36.97 -14.79 -15.43
N PHE A 295 36.09 -14.19 -14.62
CA PHE A 295 36.00 -14.51 -13.19
C PHE A 295 34.89 -15.53 -13.02
N ARG A 296 35.29 -16.79 -12.73
CA ARG A 296 34.37 -17.78 -12.17
C ARG A 296 34.02 -17.34 -10.75
N LEU A 297 32.94 -16.58 -10.58
CA LEU A 297 32.20 -16.60 -9.32
C LEU A 297 31.43 -17.91 -9.32
N ALA A 298 31.94 -18.89 -8.57
CA ALA A 298 31.15 -20.05 -8.19
C ALA A 298 29.91 -19.52 -7.44
N ALA A 299 28.76 -19.57 -8.09
CA ALA A 299 27.48 -19.41 -7.42
C ALA A 299 27.40 -20.50 -6.35
N ARG A 300 27.66 -20.13 -5.09
CA ARG A 300 27.28 -20.94 -3.94
C ARG A 300 25.76 -21.07 -4.00
N GLN A 301 25.29 -22.27 -4.30
CA GLN A 301 23.92 -22.67 -3.99
C GLN A 301 23.63 -22.28 -2.53
N PRO A 302 22.45 -21.73 -2.20
CA PRO A 302 22.00 -21.74 -0.83
C PRO A 302 21.82 -23.21 -0.46
N LEU A 303 22.74 -23.74 0.34
CA LEU A 303 22.51 -24.99 1.04
C LEU A 303 21.23 -24.79 1.84
N ALA A 304 20.18 -25.51 1.46
CA ALA A 304 19.02 -25.69 2.30
C ALA A 304 19.52 -26.13 3.68
N TYR A 305 19.45 -25.23 4.66
CA TYR A 305 19.61 -25.58 6.05
C TYR A 305 18.46 -26.55 6.38
N ARG A 306 18.72 -27.85 6.26
CA ARG A 306 18.04 -28.82 7.10
C ARG A 306 18.34 -28.37 8.53
N LEU A 307 17.34 -27.81 9.19
CA LEU A 307 17.33 -27.68 10.64
C LEU A 307 17.61 -29.07 11.20
N ALA A 308 18.84 -29.27 11.64
CA ALA A 308 19.18 -30.36 12.51
C ALA A 308 18.30 -30.19 13.75
N GLN A 309 17.40 -31.15 13.96
CA GLN A 309 16.75 -31.36 15.25
C GLN A 309 17.84 -31.52 16.30
N SER A 310 17.96 -30.57 17.22
CA SER A 310 17.95 -30.79 18.67
C SER A 310 18.53 -29.59 19.42
N THR A 311 17.65 -28.70 19.87
CA THR A 311 17.77 -28.15 21.21
C THR A 311 16.42 -28.42 21.85
N HIS A 312 16.39 -29.26 22.88
CA HIS A 312 15.19 -29.47 23.68
C HIS A 312 14.77 -28.12 24.28
N ALA A 313 13.91 -27.39 23.57
CA ALA A 313 13.09 -26.38 24.20
C ALA A 313 12.22 -27.13 25.20
N PHE A 314 12.27 -26.75 26.47
CA PHE A 314 11.36 -27.24 27.52
C PHE A 314 9.91 -26.75 27.29
N SER A 315 9.46 -26.68 26.04
CA SER A 315 8.11 -26.29 25.68
C SER A 315 7.27 -27.55 25.52
N THR A 316 6.47 -27.83 26.54
CA THR A 316 5.47 -28.90 26.56
C THR A 316 4.13 -28.48 25.94
N THR A 317 4.08 -27.28 25.34
CA THR A 317 2.87 -26.82 24.65
C THR A 317 2.65 -27.67 23.40
N SER A 318 1.53 -28.40 23.38
CA SER A 318 1.05 -29.11 22.18
C SER A 318 1.06 -28.15 20.99
N GLN A 319 1.55 -28.57 19.83
CA GLN A 319 1.31 -27.87 18.57
C GLN A 319 -0.21 -27.63 18.44
N ARG A 320 -0.64 -26.39 18.65
CA ARG A 320 -2.04 -26.00 18.50
C ARG A 320 -2.31 -25.80 17.01
N ARG A 321 -3.51 -26.22 16.60
CA ARG A 321 -4.11 -25.97 15.29
C ARG A 321 -4.06 -24.46 14.99
N ASP A 322 -3.91 -24.10 13.71
CA ASP A 322 -4.09 -22.73 13.24
C ASP A 322 -5.51 -22.28 13.64
N VAL A 323 -5.60 -21.44 14.67
CA VAL A 323 -6.88 -20.86 15.10
C VAL A 323 -7.01 -19.52 14.39
N ASP A 324 -8.12 -19.35 13.66
CA ASP A 324 -8.51 -18.06 13.12
C ASP A 324 -8.72 -17.05 14.27
N LEU A 325 -7.77 -16.12 14.39
CA LEU A 325 -7.78 -15.10 15.43
C LEU A 325 -8.90 -14.07 15.22
N SER A 326 -9.44 -13.91 14.01
CA SER A 326 -10.55 -12.97 13.77
C SER A 326 -11.82 -13.36 14.53
N SER A 327 -12.00 -14.66 14.79
CA SER A 327 -13.09 -15.22 15.61
C SER A 327 -12.88 -15.09 17.13
N LEU A 328 -11.65 -14.79 17.57
CA LEU A 328 -11.29 -14.68 18.98
C LEU A 328 -11.42 -13.23 19.46
N THR A 329 -12.51 -12.91 20.16
CA THR A 329 -12.63 -11.64 20.88
C THR A 329 -12.44 -11.86 22.38
N PRO A 330 -11.42 -11.25 23.05
CA PRO A 330 -10.45 -10.29 22.50
C PRO A 330 -9.25 -10.95 21.79
N THR A 331 -8.74 -10.30 20.74
CA THR A 331 -7.51 -10.65 20.03
C THR A 331 -6.27 -10.09 20.72
N PRO A 332 -5.06 -10.63 20.45
CA PRO A 332 -3.81 -10.00 20.86
C PRO A 332 -3.69 -8.57 20.32
N ILE A 333 -3.16 -7.63 21.11
CA ILE A 333 -3.06 -6.22 20.68
C ILE A 333 -2.16 -5.99 19.46
N THR A 334 -1.23 -6.91 19.22
CA THR A 334 -0.33 -6.89 18.05
C THR A 334 -0.93 -7.61 16.83
N HIS A 335 -2.15 -8.14 16.94
CA HIS A 335 -2.86 -8.68 15.80
C HIS A 335 -3.29 -7.52 14.89
N LEU A 336 -2.84 -7.57 13.65
CA LEU A 336 -3.19 -6.62 12.60
C LEU A 336 -4.37 -7.18 11.82
N SER A 337 -5.31 -6.31 11.45
CA SER A 337 -6.32 -6.60 10.44
C SER A 337 -5.66 -6.87 9.07
N GLU A 338 -6.45 -7.34 8.10
CA GLU A 338 -5.95 -7.55 6.73
C GLU A 338 -5.39 -6.26 6.12
N THR A 339 -6.12 -5.14 6.25
CA THR A 339 -5.67 -3.82 5.75
C THR A 339 -4.35 -3.39 6.37
N GLU A 340 -4.19 -3.58 7.68
CA GLU A 340 -2.95 -3.21 8.38
C GLU A 340 -1.80 -4.18 8.08
N SER A 341 -2.10 -5.46 7.85
CA SER A 341 -1.10 -6.45 7.45
C SER A 341 -0.58 -6.15 6.05
N LEU A 342 -1.48 -5.82 5.11
CA LEU A 342 -1.13 -5.39 3.76
C LEU A 342 -0.33 -4.08 3.77
N MET A 343 -0.71 -3.12 4.62
CA MET A 343 0.05 -1.89 4.84
C MET A 343 1.46 -2.22 5.34
N ALA A 344 1.61 -3.08 6.34
CA ALA A 344 2.90 -3.50 6.86
C ALA A 344 3.78 -4.12 5.76
N GLU A 345 3.25 -5.08 5.01
CA GLU A 345 3.98 -5.78 3.95
C GLU A 345 4.42 -4.83 2.84
N THR A 346 3.49 -4.02 2.32
CA THR A 346 3.74 -3.12 1.19
C THR A 346 4.75 -2.03 1.57
N VAL A 347 4.58 -1.42 2.74
CA VAL A 347 5.51 -0.38 3.22
C VAL A 347 6.87 -0.97 3.55
N SER A 348 6.94 -2.16 4.14
CA SER A 348 8.22 -2.81 4.43
C SER A 348 9.00 -3.09 3.13
N LYS A 349 8.32 -3.59 2.10
CA LYS A 349 8.92 -3.82 0.77
C LYS A 349 9.39 -2.51 0.14
N PHE A 350 8.51 -1.50 0.07
CA PHE A 350 8.85 -0.18 -0.46
C PHE A 350 10.04 0.45 0.29
N ALA A 351 10.04 0.38 1.62
CA ALA A 351 11.12 0.93 2.42
C ALA A 351 12.45 0.22 2.14
N GLN A 352 12.46 -1.10 2.02
CA GLN A 352 13.69 -1.84 1.72
C GLN A 352 14.21 -1.58 0.30
N GLU A 353 13.32 -1.56 -0.70
CA GLU A 353 13.70 -1.50 -2.11
C GLU A 353 13.98 -0.06 -2.59
N GLN A 354 13.20 0.92 -2.14
CA GLN A 354 13.26 2.29 -2.63
C GLN A 354 13.99 3.23 -1.66
N ILE A 355 13.75 3.11 -0.35
CA ILE A 355 14.37 3.98 0.66
C ILE A 355 15.75 3.49 1.05
N GLY A 356 15.89 2.20 1.35
CA GLY A 356 17.12 1.55 1.84
C GLY A 356 18.39 1.96 1.07
N PRO A 357 18.40 1.92 -0.27
CA PRO A 357 19.55 2.32 -1.08
C PRO A 357 19.94 3.80 -0.95
N LYS A 358 19.00 4.69 -0.57
CA LYS A 358 19.18 6.15 -0.52
C LYS A 358 19.54 6.68 0.88
N VAL A 359 19.28 5.91 1.94
CA VAL A 359 19.43 6.34 3.36
C VAL A 359 20.76 7.03 3.65
N ARG A 360 21.87 6.44 3.20
CA ARG A 360 23.21 6.96 3.49
C ARG A 360 23.45 8.30 2.80
N GLU A 361 23.08 8.42 1.52
CA GLU A 361 23.25 9.65 0.76
C GLU A 361 22.40 10.78 1.36
N MET A 362 21.15 10.49 1.71
CA MET A 362 20.25 11.46 2.35
C MET A 362 20.76 11.94 3.71
N ASP A 363 21.33 11.04 4.55
CA ASP A 363 21.91 11.44 5.84
C ASP A 363 23.18 12.29 5.68
N GLU A 364 24.09 11.90 4.79
CA GLU A 364 25.37 12.58 4.60
C GLU A 364 25.20 13.95 3.93
N SER A 365 24.32 14.03 2.93
CA SER A 365 23.97 15.29 2.25
C SER A 365 23.05 16.18 3.09
N GLU A 366 22.40 15.64 4.13
CA GLU A 366 21.36 16.29 4.91
C GLU A 366 20.20 16.78 4.03
N VAL A 367 19.78 15.98 3.03
CA VAL A 367 18.71 16.35 2.09
C VAL A 367 17.77 15.18 1.89
N MET A 368 16.46 15.42 1.99
CA MET A 368 15.44 14.47 1.58
C MET A 368 15.40 14.42 0.06
N ASP A 369 15.42 13.22 -0.50
CA ASP A 369 15.32 13.05 -1.96
C ASP A 369 13.91 13.45 -2.44
N PRO A 370 13.77 14.47 -3.31
CA PRO A 370 12.47 14.89 -3.82
C PRO A 370 11.73 13.77 -4.58
N THR A 371 12.43 12.90 -5.31
CA THR A 371 11.77 11.80 -6.04
C THR A 371 11.19 10.78 -5.07
N LEU A 372 11.80 10.63 -3.89
CA LEU A 372 11.26 9.78 -2.84
C LEU A 372 9.99 10.39 -2.25
N VAL A 373 9.93 11.72 -2.10
CA VAL A 373 8.72 12.40 -1.62
C VAL A 373 7.56 12.19 -2.61
N GLU A 374 7.81 12.29 -3.91
CA GLU A 374 6.83 11.98 -4.96
C GLU A 374 6.33 10.54 -4.84
N GLN A 375 7.24 9.57 -4.70
CA GLN A 375 6.87 8.16 -4.50
C GLN A 375 6.02 7.93 -3.25
N LEU A 376 6.26 8.65 -2.14
CA LEU A 376 5.42 8.54 -0.94
C LEU A 376 3.96 8.96 -1.21
N PHE A 377 3.75 9.97 -2.06
CA PHE A 377 2.40 10.34 -2.52
C PHE A 377 1.81 9.27 -3.45
N GLU A 378 2.58 8.77 -4.42
CA GLU A 378 2.13 7.73 -5.36
C GLU A 378 1.72 6.44 -4.63
N GLN A 379 2.41 6.08 -3.56
CA GLN A 379 2.09 4.93 -2.70
C GLN A 379 0.91 5.20 -1.73
N GLY A 380 0.33 6.40 -1.73
CA GLY A 380 -0.77 6.78 -0.83
C GLY A 380 -0.36 7.00 0.64
N LEU A 381 0.94 6.99 0.95
CA LEU A 381 1.45 7.09 2.33
C LEU A 381 1.32 8.49 2.91
N MET A 382 1.12 9.51 2.08
CA MET A 382 0.89 10.88 2.51
C MET A 382 -0.58 11.19 2.79
N GLY A 383 -1.52 10.30 2.45
CA GLY A 383 -2.96 10.54 2.55
C GLY A 383 -3.73 9.43 3.27
N ILE A 384 -3.14 8.77 4.27
CA ILE A 384 -3.63 7.48 4.80
C ILE A 384 -5.05 7.59 5.38
N GLU A 385 -5.28 8.54 6.29
CA GLU A 385 -6.60 8.80 6.89
C GLU A 385 -7.44 9.83 6.11
N ILE A 386 -6.92 10.40 5.01
CA ILE A 386 -7.70 11.33 4.19
C ILE A 386 -8.82 10.51 3.51
N PRO A 387 -10.09 10.98 3.56
CA PRO A 387 -11.20 10.29 2.88
C PRO A 387 -10.96 10.15 1.38
N GLU A 388 -11.44 9.05 0.80
CA GLU A 388 -11.30 8.74 -0.63
C GLU A 388 -11.91 9.83 -1.54
N GLU A 389 -12.98 10.51 -1.10
CA GLU A 389 -13.59 11.63 -1.84
C GLU A 389 -12.63 12.82 -2.07
N TYR A 390 -11.55 12.88 -1.29
CA TYR A 390 -10.47 13.85 -1.45
C TYR A 390 -9.17 13.19 -1.95
N GLY A 391 -9.23 11.98 -2.52
CA GLY A 391 -8.06 11.29 -3.10
C GLY A 391 -7.13 10.63 -2.09
N GLY A 392 -7.52 10.54 -0.82
CA GLY A 392 -6.78 9.79 0.20
C GLY A 392 -7.08 8.29 0.20
N ALA A 393 -6.41 7.53 1.07
CA ALA A 393 -6.56 6.08 1.14
C ALA A 393 -7.78 5.62 1.98
N GLY A 394 -8.42 6.52 2.73
CA GLY A 394 -9.60 6.20 3.55
C GLY A 394 -9.36 5.16 4.65
N MET A 395 -8.10 4.91 5.03
CA MET A 395 -7.70 3.88 5.98
C MET A 395 -7.80 4.37 7.43
N ASN A 396 -7.70 3.43 8.36
CA ASN A 396 -7.77 3.72 9.79
C ASN A 396 -6.44 4.30 10.33
N PHE A 397 -6.48 4.85 11.55
CA PHE A 397 -5.32 5.44 12.19
C PHE A 397 -4.21 4.42 12.43
N THR A 398 -4.56 3.20 12.80
CA THR A 398 -3.58 2.14 13.05
C THR A 398 -2.80 1.78 11.79
N SER A 399 -3.40 1.86 10.60
CA SER A 399 -2.67 1.73 9.33
C SER A 399 -1.60 2.81 9.16
N ALA A 400 -1.90 4.06 9.54
CA ALA A 400 -0.89 5.12 9.53
C ALA A 400 0.25 4.84 10.52
N ILE A 401 -0.08 4.36 11.73
CA ILE A 401 0.90 3.96 12.74
C ILE A 401 1.79 2.81 12.27
N VAL A 402 1.22 1.81 11.59
CA VAL A 402 1.97 0.69 10.98
C VAL A 402 2.93 1.19 9.90
N ALA A 403 2.46 2.06 9.00
CA ALA A 403 3.30 2.64 7.95
C ALA A 403 4.49 3.42 8.54
N ILE A 404 4.23 4.25 9.56
CA ILE A 404 5.26 5.04 10.25
C ILE A 404 6.31 4.12 10.88
N GLU A 405 5.89 3.01 11.50
CA GLU A 405 6.80 2.03 12.10
C GLU A 405 7.68 1.34 11.04
N GLU A 406 7.10 0.80 9.97
CA GLU A 406 7.84 0.10 8.92
C GLU A 406 8.81 1.03 8.16
N LEU A 407 8.43 2.30 7.93
CA LEU A 407 9.34 3.30 7.39
C LEU A 407 10.53 3.56 8.33
N ALA A 408 10.27 3.70 9.64
CA ALA A 408 11.33 4.03 10.61
C ALA A 408 12.32 2.90 10.83
N ARG A 409 11.91 1.65 10.58
CA ARG A 409 12.78 0.48 10.56
C ARG A 409 13.90 0.60 9.53
N VAL A 410 13.70 1.39 8.47
CA VAL A 410 14.70 1.67 7.43
C VAL A 410 15.28 3.08 7.55
N ASP A 411 14.44 4.12 7.57
CA ASP A 411 14.88 5.51 7.75
C ASP A 411 13.91 6.35 8.62
N PRO A 412 14.30 6.67 9.86
CA PRO A 412 13.53 7.53 10.74
C PRO A 412 13.27 8.94 10.18
N SER A 413 14.10 9.44 9.25
CA SER A 413 13.90 10.75 8.61
C SER A 413 12.72 10.75 7.65
N VAL A 414 12.50 9.65 6.93
CA VAL A 414 11.36 9.50 6.02
C VAL A 414 10.10 9.25 6.83
N SER A 415 10.20 8.41 7.86
CA SER A 415 9.09 8.14 8.78
C SER A 415 8.54 9.42 9.43
N VAL A 416 9.38 10.34 9.92
CA VAL A 416 8.87 11.59 10.52
C VAL A 416 8.23 12.54 9.49
N LEU A 417 8.66 12.50 8.23
CA LEU A 417 8.03 13.28 7.17
C LEU A 417 6.59 12.82 6.98
N VAL A 418 6.38 11.50 6.90
CA VAL A 418 5.07 10.86 6.78
C VAL A 418 4.21 11.04 8.04
N ASP A 419 4.81 10.92 9.22
CA ASP A 419 4.12 11.10 10.51
C ASP A 419 3.57 12.52 10.66
N VAL A 420 4.42 13.55 10.58
CA VAL A 420 3.98 14.95 10.72
C VAL A 420 2.89 15.29 9.71
N HIS A 421 3.01 14.76 8.49
CA HIS A 421 2.03 14.97 7.46
C HIS A 421 0.67 14.33 7.83
N ASN A 422 0.64 13.05 8.22
CA ASN A 422 -0.60 12.36 8.51
C ASN A 422 -1.20 12.73 9.87
N THR A 423 -0.44 12.58 10.95
CA THR A 423 -0.97 12.63 12.32
C THR A 423 -1.21 14.05 12.82
N LEU A 424 -0.47 15.03 12.28
CA LEU A 424 -0.65 16.45 12.61
C LEU A 424 -1.41 17.22 11.53
N VAL A 425 -0.91 17.24 10.29
CA VAL A 425 -1.48 18.11 9.25
C VAL A 425 -2.83 17.58 8.74
N ASN A 426 -2.87 16.34 8.24
CA ASN A 426 -4.09 15.77 7.68
C ASN A 426 -5.19 15.67 8.73
N THR A 427 -4.85 15.22 9.95
CA THR A 427 -5.78 15.24 11.09
C THR A 427 -6.38 16.62 11.34
N ALA A 428 -5.57 17.68 11.26
CA ALA A 428 -6.05 19.03 11.52
C ALA A 428 -7.07 19.50 10.46
N PHE A 429 -6.79 19.23 9.19
CA PHE A 429 -7.73 19.50 8.10
C PHE A 429 -8.99 18.64 8.23
N ASN A 430 -8.85 17.34 8.47
CA ASN A 430 -10.00 16.44 8.64
C ASN A 430 -10.94 16.89 9.77
N LYS A 431 -10.38 17.36 10.90
CA LYS A 431 -11.16 17.71 12.10
C LYS A 431 -11.72 19.13 12.10
N TRP A 432 -10.94 20.13 11.66
CA TRP A 432 -11.28 21.53 11.90
C TRP A 432 -11.32 22.41 10.66
N ALA A 433 -10.94 21.91 9.49
CA ALA A 433 -11.17 22.66 8.26
C ALA A 433 -12.66 22.71 7.94
N ASP A 434 -13.12 23.87 7.45
CA ASP A 434 -14.45 23.98 6.87
C ASP A 434 -14.51 23.30 5.49
N ALA A 435 -15.69 23.27 4.89
CA ALA A 435 -15.88 22.61 3.59
C ALA A 435 -15.00 23.19 2.47
N ALA A 436 -14.71 24.50 2.50
CA ALA A 436 -13.90 25.16 1.49
C ALA A 436 -12.42 24.80 1.63
N LEU A 437 -11.89 24.84 2.85
CA LEU A 437 -10.53 24.41 3.15
C LEU A 437 -10.34 22.91 2.89
N LYS A 438 -11.29 22.04 3.27
CA LYS A 438 -11.23 20.61 2.95
C LYS A 438 -11.14 20.35 1.46
N LYS A 439 -12.06 20.94 0.68
CA LYS A 439 -12.09 20.82 -0.77
C LYS A 439 -10.81 21.33 -1.45
N THR A 440 -10.17 22.34 -0.86
CA THR A 440 -8.94 22.93 -1.42
C THR A 440 -7.70 22.13 -1.05
N TRP A 441 -7.57 21.70 0.20
CA TRP A 441 -6.31 21.20 0.75
C TRP A 441 -6.23 19.69 0.85
N LEU A 442 -7.31 18.97 1.17
CA LEU A 442 -7.23 17.51 1.32
C LEU A 442 -6.78 16.81 0.01
N PRO A 443 -7.26 17.19 -1.19
CA PRO A 443 -6.75 16.63 -2.45
C PRO A 443 -5.27 16.86 -2.66
N LYS A 444 -4.79 18.06 -2.36
CA LYS A 444 -3.37 18.42 -2.51
C LYS A 444 -2.50 17.68 -1.51
N LEU A 445 -2.94 17.60 -0.25
CA LEU A 445 -2.27 16.86 0.81
C LEU A 445 -2.24 15.35 0.55
N ALA A 446 -3.19 14.81 -0.22
CA ALA A 446 -3.17 13.41 -0.63
C ALA A 446 -2.23 13.13 -1.80
N THR A 447 -1.85 14.12 -2.60
CA THR A 447 -1.24 13.89 -3.94
C THR A 447 0.07 14.60 -4.23
N ASP A 448 0.28 15.85 -3.80
CA ASP A 448 1.44 16.63 -4.27
C ASP A 448 1.99 17.67 -3.29
N THR A 449 1.29 17.96 -2.20
CA THR A 449 1.63 19.08 -1.32
C THR A 449 1.97 18.59 0.07
N VAL A 450 3.24 18.71 0.47
CA VAL A 450 3.65 18.41 1.86
C VAL A 450 3.15 19.51 2.80
N GLY A 451 2.74 19.14 4.02
CA GLY A 451 2.37 20.07 5.06
C GLY A 451 3.35 20.13 6.25
N SER A 452 3.32 21.25 6.97
CA SER A 452 4.08 21.47 8.20
C SER A 452 3.20 21.99 9.35
N PHE A 453 3.54 21.58 10.58
CA PHE A 453 2.88 22.00 11.82
C PHE A 453 3.76 22.99 12.60
N CYS A 454 3.25 24.20 12.86
CA CYS A 454 4.07 25.34 13.30
C CYS A 454 3.61 25.91 14.65
N LEU A 455 4.10 25.32 15.73
CA LEU A 455 3.75 25.70 17.11
C LEU A 455 4.90 26.38 17.85
N SER A 456 6.03 25.68 17.97
CA SER A 456 7.15 26.08 18.84
C SER A 456 7.87 27.34 18.39
N GLU A 457 8.43 28.05 19.35
CA GLU A 457 9.22 29.28 19.15
C GLU A 457 10.48 29.23 20.02
N PRO A 458 11.47 30.11 19.81
CA PRO A 458 12.69 30.12 20.62
C PRO A 458 12.43 30.21 22.13
N ALA A 459 11.39 30.95 22.54
CA ALA A 459 10.99 31.11 23.94
C ALA A 459 9.89 30.14 24.40
N SER A 460 9.26 29.36 23.51
CA SER A 460 8.11 28.52 23.82
C SER A 460 8.23 27.12 23.17
N GLY A 461 8.99 26.25 23.83
CA GLY A 461 9.10 24.82 23.51
C GLY A 461 8.13 23.98 24.34
N SER A 462 8.60 23.52 25.51
CA SER A 462 7.77 22.77 26.48
C SER A 462 6.58 23.58 27.00
N ASP A 463 6.78 24.89 27.22
CA ASP A 463 5.70 25.83 27.50
C ASP A 463 5.09 26.37 26.19
N ALA A 464 4.50 25.45 25.41
CA ALA A 464 4.10 25.72 24.03
C ALA A 464 3.08 26.87 23.87
N PHE A 465 2.33 27.19 24.92
CA PHE A 465 1.29 28.21 24.89
C PHE A 465 1.75 29.60 25.35
N ALA A 466 3.03 29.75 25.71
CA ALA A 466 3.69 31.04 25.91
C ALA A 466 4.16 31.69 24.59
N LEU A 467 3.66 31.21 23.45
CA LEU A 467 4.01 31.69 22.12
C LEU A 467 3.79 33.20 21.97
N GLN A 468 4.71 33.85 21.27
CA GLN A 468 4.79 35.29 21.05
C GLN A 468 4.41 35.70 19.63
N THR A 469 4.32 34.78 18.66
CA THR A 469 3.78 35.07 17.33
C THR A 469 2.35 35.59 17.48
N LYS A 470 2.07 36.76 16.92
CA LYS A 470 0.77 37.46 17.04
C LYS A 470 0.03 37.43 15.72
N ALA A 471 -1.29 37.44 15.84
CA ALA A 471 -2.20 37.73 14.75
C ALA A 471 -3.02 38.98 15.10
N GLU A 472 -3.25 39.85 14.13
CA GLU A 472 -4.13 41.01 14.26
C GLU A 472 -5.28 40.86 13.26
N LYS A 473 -6.50 41.19 13.66
CA LYS A 473 -7.63 41.23 12.72
C LYS A 473 -7.49 42.42 11.77
N THR A 474 -7.74 42.18 10.49
CA THR A 474 -7.87 43.21 9.46
C THR A 474 -9.30 43.23 8.93
N ALA A 475 -9.61 44.13 8.00
CA ALA A 475 -10.94 44.17 7.37
C ALA A 475 -11.26 42.88 6.60
N ASP A 476 -10.25 42.27 5.97
CA ASP A 476 -10.40 41.15 5.03
C ASP A 476 -9.85 39.81 5.57
N GLY A 477 -9.34 39.79 6.80
CA GLY A 477 -8.78 38.59 7.41
C GLY A 477 -7.89 38.90 8.61
N TYR A 478 -6.63 38.47 8.53
CA TYR A 478 -5.65 38.58 9.61
C TYR A 478 -4.29 39.02 9.09
N LYS A 479 -3.45 39.50 10.00
CA LYS A 479 -2.04 39.81 9.75
C LYS A 479 -1.16 39.15 10.81
N LEU A 480 -0.20 38.33 10.40
CA LEU A 480 0.67 37.57 11.29
C LEU A 480 2.07 38.19 11.38
N ASN A 481 2.60 38.28 12.60
CA ASN A 481 3.96 38.73 12.88
C ASN A 481 4.63 37.85 13.94
N GLY A 482 5.87 37.43 13.68
CA GLY A 482 6.67 36.67 14.64
C GLY A 482 7.57 35.63 13.97
N SER A 483 7.88 34.57 14.71
CA SER A 483 8.76 33.51 14.23
C SER A 483 8.40 32.17 14.87
N LYS A 484 8.52 31.09 14.10
CA LYS A 484 8.45 29.70 14.58
C LYS A 484 9.80 29.03 14.47
N MET A 485 10.06 28.09 15.36
CA MET A 485 11.35 27.41 15.48
C MET A 485 11.14 25.89 15.50
N TRP A 486 12.09 25.16 14.91
CA TRP A 486 12.11 23.69 14.88
C TRP A 486 11.04 23.06 13.99
N ILE A 487 10.67 23.72 12.88
CA ILE A 487 9.55 23.26 12.07
C ILE A 487 9.98 22.18 11.08
N THR A 488 9.50 20.97 11.34
CA THR A 488 9.69 19.78 10.48
C THR A 488 9.00 19.95 9.13
N ASN A 489 9.57 19.37 8.07
CA ASN A 489 9.10 19.39 6.67
C ASN A 489 9.13 20.77 6.00
N SER A 490 9.69 21.80 6.63
CA SER A 490 9.58 23.18 6.14
C SER A 490 10.08 23.37 4.71
N MET A 491 11.18 22.73 4.32
CA MET A 491 11.75 22.89 2.98
C MET A 491 10.86 22.25 1.91
N GLU A 492 10.23 21.12 2.23
CA GLU A 492 9.36 20.36 1.33
C GLU A 492 7.92 20.90 1.33
N ALA A 493 7.48 21.53 2.43
CA ALA A 493 6.10 21.93 2.61
C ALA A 493 5.66 23.05 1.66
N GLY A 494 4.44 22.91 1.14
CA GLY A 494 3.68 23.94 0.43
C GLY A 494 2.65 24.65 1.31
N VAL A 495 2.25 24.02 2.42
CA VAL A 495 1.25 24.56 3.36
C VAL A 495 1.68 24.39 4.82
N PHE A 496 1.35 25.37 5.65
CA PHE A 496 1.77 25.47 7.04
C PHE A 496 0.55 25.74 7.92
N ILE A 497 0.37 24.91 8.96
CA ILE A 497 -0.59 25.19 10.02
C ILE A 497 0.12 25.99 11.11
N VAL A 498 -0.17 27.28 11.21
CA VAL A 498 0.52 28.22 12.08
C VAL A 498 -0.35 28.62 13.27
N PHE A 499 0.18 28.45 14.48
CA PHE A 499 -0.48 28.89 15.70
C PHE A 499 0.02 30.27 16.13
N ALA A 500 -0.86 31.26 16.16
CA ALA A 500 -0.54 32.63 16.56
C ALA A 500 -1.58 33.16 17.55
N ASN A 501 -1.17 34.09 18.42
CA ASN A 501 -2.05 34.65 19.43
C ASN A 501 -2.79 35.87 18.87
N LEU A 502 -4.11 35.72 18.72
CA LEU A 502 -5.02 36.76 18.22
C LEU A 502 -5.44 37.74 19.33
N ASP A 503 -5.36 37.31 20.60
CA ASP A 503 -5.73 38.12 21.75
C ASP A 503 -4.80 37.80 22.94
N PRO A 504 -3.61 38.42 23.00
CA PRO A 504 -2.64 38.17 24.07
C PRO A 504 -3.19 38.45 25.48
N SER A 505 -4.22 39.30 25.62
CA SER A 505 -4.85 39.59 26.92
C SER A 505 -5.57 38.38 27.52
N LYS A 506 -5.94 37.41 26.68
CA LYS A 506 -6.57 36.14 27.09
C LYS A 506 -5.55 34.99 27.29
N GLY A 507 -4.25 35.28 27.19
CA GLY A 507 -3.19 34.28 27.30
C GLY A 507 -3.36 33.16 26.25
N TYR A 508 -3.27 31.90 26.68
CA TYR A 508 -3.39 30.75 25.77
C TYR A 508 -4.75 30.63 25.07
N LYS A 509 -5.81 31.24 25.63
CA LYS A 509 -7.15 31.25 25.03
C LYS A 509 -7.29 32.23 23.85
N GLY A 510 -6.26 33.02 23.56
CA GLY A 510 -6.18 33.83 22.34
C GLY A 510 -5.50 33.11 21.17
N ILE A 511 -4.90 31.93 21.41
CA ILE A 511 -4.19 31.17 20.38
C ILE A 511 -5.19 30.65 19.34
N THR A 512 -4.89 30.93 18.07
CA THR A 512 -5.70 30.59 16.90
C THR A 512 -4.83 29.89 15.85
N ALA A 513 -5.43 28.98 15.08
CA ALA A 513 -4.75 28.24 14.02
C ALA A 513 -5.06 28.84 12.64
N PHE A 514 -4.04 29.00 11.82
CA PHE A 514 -4.13 29.59 10.48
C PHE A 514 -3.47 28.67 9.45
N VAL A 515 -4.03 28.61 8.25
CA VAL A 515 -3.44 27.95 7.09
C VAL A 515 -2.64 28.99 6.29
N VAL A 516 -1.33 28.78 6.17
CA VAL A 516 -0.42 29.70 5.49
C VAL A 516 0.25 28.96 4.33
N GLU A 517 0.21 29.54 3.13
CA GLU A 517 0.86 28.98 1.94
C GLU A 517 2.32 29.44 1.86
N LYS A 518 3.19 28.58 1.32
CA LYS A 518 4.64 28.81 1.26
C LYS A 518 5.05 30.13 0.60
N ASP A 519 4.30 30.58 -0.40
CA ASP A 519 4.63 31.76 -1.20
C ASP A 519 3.87 33.01 -0.75
N THR A 520 3.23 32.97 0.43
CA THR A 520 2.51 34.13 0.98
C THR A 520 3.50 35.27 1.24
N PRO A 521 3.28 36.50 0.73
CA PRO A 521 4.18 37.62 0.98
C PRO A 521 4.43 37.86 2.47
N GLY A 522 5.70 38.09 2.83
CA GLY A 522 6.15 38.27 4.21
C GLY A 522 6.46 36.97 4.97
N PHE A 523 6.05 35.81 4.44
CA PHE A 523 6.43 34.51 4.98
C PHE A 523 7.78 34.08 4.40
N SER A 524 8.68 33.60 5.24
CA SER A 524 9.98 33.09 4.79
C SER A 524 10.47 31.94 5.64
N ILE A 525 11.19 31.03 4.98
CA ILE A 525 11.84 29.88 5.58
C ILE A 525 13.32 30.20 5.70
N ALA A 526 13.84 30.21 6.93
CA ALA A 526 15.25 30.41 7.18
C ALA A 526 16.06 29.17 6.79
N LYS A 527 17.38 29.25 6.97
CA LYS A 527 18.28 28.13 6.70
C LYS A 527 17.93 26.90 7.55
N LYS A 528 18.01 25.72 6.92
CA LYS A 528 17.89 24.41 7.59
C LYS A 528 18.90 24.25 8.73
N GLU A 529 18.42 23.69 9.84
CA GLU A 529 19.20 23.38 11.04
C GLU A 529 20.15 22.20 10.81
N LYS A 530 21.37 22.31 11.37
CA LYS A 530 22.35 21.22 11.40
C LYS A 530 22.10 20.35 12.64
N LYS A 531 21.58 19.14 12.43
CA LYS A 531 21.10 18.26 13.50
C LYS A 531 22.04 17.08 13.73
N LEU A 532 21.96 16.49 14.94
CA LEU A 532 22.66 15.25 15.29
C LEU A 532 22.23 14.07 14.41
N GLY A 533 20.92 13.84 14.32
CA GLY A 533 20.28 12.78 13.56
C GLY A 533 19.05 13.32 12.82
N ILE A 534 18.31 12.42 12.19
CA ILE A 534 17.20 12.69 11.26
C ILE A 534 17.56 13.81 10.27
N ARG A 535 18.76 13.71 9.71
CA ARG A 535 19.42 14.82 8.99
C ARG A 535 18.74 15.10 7.65
N ALA A 536 18.19 14.08 7.00
CA ALA A 536 17.46 14.24 5.74
C ALA A 536 16.19 15.09 5.94
N SER A 537 15.44 14.87 7.03
CA SER A 537 14.26 15.67 7.37
C SER A 537 14.63 17.14 7.54
N SER A 538 13.92 18.04 6.85
CA SER A 538 14.15 19.48 7.01
C SER A 538 13.58 19.99 8.33
N THR A 539 14.33 20.88 8.97
CA THR A 539 13.93 21.53 10.22
C THR A 539 14.40 22.97 10.15
N CYS A 540 13.48 23.92 10.14
CA CYS A 540 13.83 25.32 9.87
C CYS A 540 13.18 26.27 10.88
N VAL A 541 13.69 27.51 10.90
CA VAL A 541 12.99 28.67 11.47
C VAL A 541 12.08 29.24 10.40
N LEU A 542 10.88 29.65 10.79
CA LEU A 542 9.95 30.36 9.93
C LEU A 542 9.79 31.79 10.45
N ASN A 543 9.80 32.77 9.55
CA ASN A 543 9.57 34.18 9.89
C ASN A 543 8.30 34.69 9.22
N PHE A 544 7.58 35.53 9.96
CA PHE A 544 6.35 36.17 9.53
C PHE A 544 6.53 37.67 9.73
N ASP A 545 6.63 38.41 8.63
CA ASP A 545 6.71 39.87 8.61
C ASP A 545 5.47 40.42 7.88
N ASP A 546 4.51 40.93 8.65
CA ASP A 546 3.22 41.45 8.17
C ASP A 546 2.50 40.51 7.17
N VAL A 547 2.51 39.21 7.44
CA VAL A 547 1.91 38.18 6.57
C VAL A 547 0.39 38.30 6.58
N VAL A 548 -0.20 38.67 5.44
CA VAL A 548 -1.65 38.81 5.30
C VAL A 548 -2.29 37.45 5.04
N ILE A 549 -3.21 37.05 5.92
CA ILE A 549 -3.94 35.78 5.85
C ILE A 549 -5.42 36.08 5.54
N PRO A 550 -5.98 35.55 4.44
CA PRO A 550 -7.39 35.70 4.14
C PRO A 550 -8.28 35.14 5.24
N LYS A 551 -9.48 35.70 5.43
CA LYS A 551 -10.45 35.18 6.42
C LYS A 551 -10.75 33.68 6.26
N GLY A 552 -10.78 33.18 5.02
CA GLY A 552 -11.02 31.77 4.69
C GLY A 552 -9.91 30.81 5.09
N ASN A 553 -8.74 31.32 5.50
CA ASN A 553 -7.60 30.52 5.94
C ASN A 553 -7.57 30.32 7.47
N LEU A 554 -8.64 30.70 8.18
CA LEU A 554 -8.83 30.34 9.58
C LEU A 554 -9.12 28.84 9.68
N LEU A 555 -8.33 28.10 10.47
CA LEU A 555 -8.58 26.69 10.75
C LEU A 555 -9.38 26.55 12.04
N GLY A 556 -10.65 26.14 11.93
CA GLY A 556 -11.58 26.06 13.06
C GLY A 556 -12.02 27.43 13.56
N GLU A 557 -12.00 27.63 14.87
CA GLU A 557 -12.50 28.83 15.53
C GLU A 557 -11.37 29.67 16.17
N GLU A 558 -11.57 30.99 16.19
CA GLU A 558 -10.69 31.92 16.91
C GLU A 558 -10.56 31.54 18.39
N GLY A 559 -9.34 31.57 18.93
CA GLY A 559 -9.05 31.27 20.33
C GLY A 559 -9.12 29.78 20.71
N GLN A 560 -9.48 28.89 19.78
CA GLN A 560 -9.51 27.44 20.02
C GLN A 560 -8.20 26.72 19.60
N GLY A 561 -7.24 27.45 19.03
CA GLY A 561 -5.99 26.88 18.51
C GLY A 561 -5.20 26.08 19.54
N TYR A 562 -5.19 26.50 20.82
CA TYR A 562 -4.50 25.73 21.86
C TYR A 562 -5.10 24.32 22.07
N LYS A 563 -6.43 24.16 21.90
CA LYS A 563 -7.11 22.86 22.01
C LYS A 563 -6.77 21.99 20.80
N TYR A 564 -6.73 22.59 19.62
CA TYR A 564 -6.36 21.88 18.39
C TYR A 564 -4.92 21.39 18.48
N ALA A 565 -3.99 22.27 18.86
CA ALA A 565 -2.57 21.94 19.03
C ALA A 565 -2.35 20.77 20.00
N ILE A 566 -2.95 20.80 21.21
CA ILE A 566 -2.77 19.69 22.15
C ILE A 566 -3.46 18.41 21.72
N GLY A 567 -4.62 18.51 21.05
CA GLY A 567 -5.32 17.36 20.48
C GLY A 567 -4.47 16.65 19.45
N LEU A 568 -3.90 17.40 18.50
CA LEU A 568 -2.99 16.88 17.47
C LEU A 568 -1.75 16.23 18.07
N LEU A 569 -1.09 16.90 19.02
CA LEU A 569 0.10 16.35 19.67
C LEU A 569 -0.18 15.07 20.46
N ASN A 570 -1.41 14.83 20.92
CA ASN A 570 -1.74 13.55 21.55
C ASN A 570 -1.74 12.40 20.53
N GLU A 571 -2.15 12.66 19.29
CA GLU A 571 -2.10 11.68 18.19
C GLU A 571 -0.68 11.54 17.62
N GLY A 572 0.02 12.66 17.38
CA GLY A 572 1.41 12.68 16.93
C GLY A 572 2.37 11.95 17.87
N ARG A 573 2.12 11.98 19.19
CA ARG A 573 2.87 11.15 20.16
C ARG A 573 2.79 9.65 19.87
N ILE A 574 1.67 9.15 19.33
CA ILE A 574 1.55 7.73 18.93
C ILE A 574 2.38 7.47 17.68
N GLY A 575 2.37 8.40 16.71
CA GLY A 575 3.23 8.36 15.51
C GLY A 575 4.72 8.33 15.86
N ILE A 576 5.18 9.25 16.72
CA ILE A 576 6.56 9.24 17.23
C ILE A 576 6.89 7.95 18.00
N ALA A 577 5.94 7.40 18.76
CA ALA A 577 6.15 6.14 19.45
C ALA A 577 6.31 4.97 18.45
N ALA A 578 5.54 4.94 17.36
CA ALA A 578 5.73 3.99 16.27
C ALA A 578 7.08 4.18 15.57
N GLN A 579 7.46 5.41 15.24
CA GLN A 579 8.76 5.69 14.63
C GLN A 579 9.91 5.21 15.53
N MET A 580 9.85 5.49 16.83
CA MET A 580 10.87 5.03 17.78
C MET A 580 10.90 3.50 17.91
N THR A 581 9.74 2.85 17.84
CA THR A 581 9.65 1.37 17.89
C THR A 581 10.23 0.75 16.62
N GLY A 582 9.91 1.29 15.44
CA GLY A 582 10.46 0.86 14.16
C GLY A 582 11.97 1.05 14.09
N LEU A 583 12.46 2.23 14.50
CA LEU A 583 13.90 2.49 14.61
C LEU A 583 14.60 1.46 15.52
N ALA A 584 14.04 1.20 16.70
CA ALA A 584 14.59 0.23 17.63
C ALA A 584 14.67 -1.17 17.00
N LEU A 585 13.61 -1.58 16.29
CA LEU A 585 13.56 -2.85 15.57
C LEU A 585 14.61 -2.90 14.45
N GLY A 586 14.71 -1.87 13.61
CA GLY A 586 15.70 -1.81 12.53
C GLY A 586 17.14 -1.84 13.03
N ALA A 587 17.43 -1.12 14.12
CA ALA A 587 18.74 -1.16 14.78
C ALA A 587 19.05 -2.56 15.34
N TRP A 588 18.07 -3.19 15.99
CA TRP A 588 18.21 -4.53 16.54
C TRP A 588 18.46 -5.57 15.45
N GLU A 589 17.70 -5.53 14.35
CA GLU A 589 17.79 -6.49 13.24
C GLU A 589 19.11 -6.39 12.49
N ASN A 590 19.57 -5.16 12.24
CA ASN A 590 20.87 -4.93 11.63
C ASN A 590 22.00 -5.53 12.48
N ALA A 591 21.97 -5.31 13.80
CA ALA A 591 22.97 -5.89 14.69
C ALA A 591 22.80 -7.41 14.85
N ALA A 592 21.57 -7.90 14.98
CA ALA A 592 21.22 -9.32 15.07
C ALA A 592 21.76 -10.11 13.87
N SER A 593 21.53 -9.61 12.65
CA SER A 593 22.04 -10.23 11.43
C SER A 593 23.57 -10.32 11.46
N TYR A 594 24.24 -9.22 11.80
CA TYR A 594 25.70 -9.20 11.88
C TYR A 594 26.26 -10.17 12.94
N VAL A 595 25.67 -10.19 14.12
CA VAL A 595 26.20 -10.99 15.25
C VAL A 595 25.95 -12.49 15.08
N TRP A 596 24.82 -12.89 14.49
CA TRP A 596 24.48 -14.30 14.28
C TRP A 596 24.96 -14.88 12.96
N ASN A 597 25.21 -14.07 11.93
CA ASN A 597 25.54 -14.60 10.60
C ASN A 597 26.99 -14.29 10.16
N ASP A 598 27.51 -13.11 10.48
CA ASP A 598 28.70 -12.60 9.79
C ASP A 598 29.96 -12.64 10.66
N ARG A 599 29.85 -12.19 11.91
CA ARG A 599 31.03 -11.89 12.72
C ARG A 599 31.43 -13.04 13.64
N ARG A 600 32.69 -13.48 13.52
CA ARG A 600 33.31 -14.48 14.41
C ARG A 600 34.41 -13.89 15.27
N GLN A 601 34.44 -14.27 16.55
CA GLN A 601 35.54 -14.05 17.49
C GLN A 601 35.69 -15.28 18.40
N PHE A 602 36.92 -15.52 18.87
CA PHE A 602 37.24 -16.72 19.69
C PHE A 602 36.73 -18.04 19.07
N GLY A 603 36.77 -18.15 17.74
CA GLY A 603 36.38 -19.36 17.00
C GLY A 603 34.87 -19.56 16.76
N GLN A 604 33.99 -18.71 17.28
CA GLN A 604 32.53 -18.83 17.11
C GLN A 604 31.87 -17.51 16.70
N LEU A 605 30.61 -17.59 16.26
CA LEU A 605 29.80 -16.41 15.93
C LEU A 605 29.55 -15.60 17.21
N ILE A 606 29.61 -14.27 17.13
CA ILE A 606 29.47 -13.45 18.35
C ILE A 606 28.08 -13.56 18.99
N GLY A 607 27.04 -13.88 18.21
CA GLY A 607 25.70 -14.16 18.70
C GLY A 607 25.55 -15.48 19.48
N THR A 608 26.58 -16.34 19.55
CA THR A 608 26.56 -17.57 20.36
C THR A 608 27.09 -17.38 21.78
N PHE A 609 27.71 -16.23 22.10
CA PHE A 609 28.10 -15.93 23.47
C PHE A 609 26.86 -15.62 24.32
N GLN A 610 26.71 -16.27 25.46
CA GLN A 610 25.57 -16.09 26.36
C GLN A 610 25.34 -14.62 26.74
N GLY A 611 26.40 -13.87 27.03
CA GLY A 611 26.31 -12.45 27.35
C GLY A 611 25.71 -11.61 26.21
N MET A 612 25.95 -11.99 24.95
CA MET A 612 25.34 -11.35 23.77
C MET A 612 23.86 -11.75 23.63
N GLN A 613 23.55 -13.04 23.80
CA GLN A 613 22.18 -13.55 23.72
C GLN A 613 21.25 -12.89 24.74
N HIS A 614 21.70 -12.72 25.98
CA HIS A 614 20.91 -12.05 27.02
C HIS A 614 20.58 -10.59 26.65
N GLN A 615 21.54 -9.87 26.08
CA GLN A 615 21.35 -8.47 25.68
C GLN A 615 20.35 -8.36 24.50
N LEU A 616 20.51 -9.19 23.48
CA LEU A 616 19.60 -9.23 22.33
C LEU A 616 18.18 -9.62 22.75
N ALA A 617 18.05 -10.61 23.63
CA ALA A 617 16.75 -11.04 24.16
C ALA A 617 16.07 -9.93 24.99
N GLN A 618 16.80 -9.29 25.91
CA GLN A 618 16.28 -8.20 26.72
C GLN A 618 15.83 -7.01 25.86
N ALA A 619 16.63 -6.64 24.86
CA ALA A 619 16.27 -5.60 23.91
C ALA A 619 14.98 -5.93 23.14
N TYR A 620 14.84 -7.18 22.66
CA TYR A 620 13.64 -7.58 21.93
C TYR A 620 12.38 -7.60 22.82
N VAL A 621 12.50 -7.96 24.10
CA VAL A 621 11.41 -7.83 25.08
C VAL A 621 10.96 -6.38 25.23
N GLU A 622 11.91 -5.44 25.32
CA GLU A 622 11.61 -4.01 25.42
C GLU A 622 10.92 -3.45 24.17
N ILE A 623 11.35 -3.88 22.97
CA ILE A 623 10.71 -3.51 21.70
C ILE A 623 9.28 -4.05 21.66
N ALA A 624 9.07 -5.32 22.00
CA ALA A 624 7.74 -5.92 22.02
C ALA A 624 6.79 -5.21 23.00
N ALA A 625 7.29 -4.82 24.18
CA ALA A 625 6.54 -4.03 25.15
C ALA A 625 6.21 -2.63 24.62
N ALA A 626 7.13 -1.96 23.92
CA ALA A 626 6.88 -0.68 23.28
C ALA A 626 5.81 -0.78 22.20
N ARG A 627 5.90 -1.78 21.32
CA ARG A 627 4.93 -2.02 20.23
C ARG A 627 3.53 -2.26 20.78
N ALA A 628 3.40 -3.02 21.88
CA ALA A 628 2.12 -3.23 22.55
C ALA A 628 1.51 -1.93 23.09
N LEU A 629 2.31 -1.03 23.68
CA LEU A 629 1.83 0.28 24.14
C LEU A 629 1.37 1.17 22.98
N VAL A 630 2.13 1.19 21.88
CA VAL A 630 1.82 1.95 20.66
C VAL A 630 0.47 1.53 20.09
N TYR A 631 0.29 0.24 19.82
CA TYR A 631 -0.94 -0.25 19.23
C TYR A 631 -2.12 -0.15 20.20
N ASN A 632 -1.92 -0.31 21.51
CA ASN A 632 -2.99 -0.04 22.48
C ASN A 632 -3.46 1.42 22.43
N ALA A 633 -2.55 2.38 22.36
CA ALA A 633 -2.91 3.80 22.23
C ALA A 633 -3.66 4.08 20.92
N ALA A 634 -3.20 3.51 19.80
CA ALA A 634 -3.85 3.65 18.49
C ALA A 634 -5.28 3.08 18.51
N ARG A 635 -5.47 1.86 19.01
CA ARG A 635 -6.79 1.22 19.13
C ARG A 635 -7.74 1.97 20.04
N LYS A 636 -7.24 2.53 21.15
CA LYS A 636 -8.07 3.35 22.04
C LYS A 636 -8.54 4.65 21.36
N LYS A 637 -7.68 5.30 20.55
CA LYS A 637 -8.08 6.44 19.71
C LYS A 637 -9.21 6.03 18.77
N GLU A 638 -9.03 4.95 18.02
CA GLU A 638 -10.03 4.47 17.04
C GLU A 638 -11.36 4.10 17.70
N ALA A 639 -11.31 3.51 18.89
CA ALA A 639 -12.50 3.19 19.67
C ALA A 639 -13.17 4.42 20.32
N GLY A 640 -12.67 5.64 20.09
CA GLY A 640 -13.20 6.87 20.69
C GLY A 640 -13.01 6.97 22.20
N GLN A 641 -12.09 6.19 22.77
CA GLN A 641 -11.77 6.21 24.20
C GLN A 641 -10.73 7.27 24.52
N ASP A 642 -10.62 7.67 25.80
CA ASP A 642 -9.51 8.50 26.24
C ASP A 642 -8.19 7.71 26.12
N PHE A 643 -7.30 8.22 25.27
CA PHE A 643 -6.01 7.63 24.93
C PHE A 643 -4.83 8.52 25.33
N VAL A 644 -5.06 9.68 25.97
CA VAL A 644 -4.01 10.68 26.22
C VAL A 644 -2.91 10.12 27.12
N GLN A 645 -3.29 9.37 28.16
CA GLN A 645 -2.32 8.71 29.04
C GLN A 645 -1.54 7.63 28.28
N ASP A 646 -2.22 6.81 27.48
CA ASP A 646 -1.61 5.72 26.70
C ASP A 646 -0.62 6.24 25.67
N ALA A 647 -0.97 7.31 24.94
CA ALA A 647 -0.06 7.96 23.99
C ALA A 647 1.20 8.50 24.68
N ALA A 648 1.05 9.14 25.86
CA ALA A 648 2.19 9.62 26.63
C ALA A 648 3.09 8.48 27.14
N MET A 649 2.50 7.38 27.61
CA MET A 649 3.23 6.17 28.03
C MET A 649 3.96 5.51 26.87
N ALA A 650 3.29 5.34 25.72
CA ALA A 650 3.87 4.75 24.52
C ALA A 650 5.07 5.58 24.03
N LYS A 651 4.90 6.90 23.87
CA LYS A 651 5.98 7.79 23.41
C LYS A 651 7.16 7.80 24.37
N LEU A 652 6.89 7.92 25.66
CA LEU A 652 7.94 7.90 26.69
C LEU A 652 8.74 6.59 26.63
N TYR A 653 8.05 5.46 26.65
CA TYR A 653 8.71 4.16 26.73
C TYR A 653 9.43 3.82 25.42
N ALA A 654 8.78 3.96 24.27
CA ALA A 654 9.37 3.69 22.95
C ALA A 654 10.63 4.54 22.70
N SER A 655 10.62 5.83 23.03
CA SER A 655 11.80 6.69 22.87
C SER A 655 12.98 6.28 23.76
N GLN A 656 12.73 5.79 24.96
CA GLN A 656 13.77 5.28 25.85
C GLN A 656 14.33 3.94 25.35
N VAL A 657 13.45 3.05 24.87
CA VAL A 657 13.84 1.76 24.26
C VAL A 657 14.68 2.01 23.02
N ALA A 658 14.25 2.88 22.11
CA ALA A 658 15.00 3.25 20.91
C ALA A 658 16.42 3.71 21.22
N GLY A 659 16.57 4.63 22.19
CA GLY A 659 17.88 5.11 22.61
C GLY A 659 18.79 4.02 23.17
N ARG A 660 18.26 3.12 24.00
CA ARG A 660 19.03 1.99 24.55
C ARG A 660 19.40 0.98 23.48
N VAL A 661 18.43 0.52 22.69
CA VAL A 661 18.62 -0.51 21.67
C VAL A 661 19.57 -0.04 20.59
N ALA A 662 19.41 1.18 20.09
CA ALA A 662 20.30 1.72 19.06
C ALA A 662 21.73 1.92 19.57
N SER A 663 21.90 2.34 20.84
CA SER A 663 23.22 2.41 21.49
C SER A 663 23.85 1.02 21.59
N SER A 664 23.10 0.03 22.08
CA SER A 664 23.58 -1.34 22.20
C SER A 664 23.89 -1.96 20.83
N ALA A 665 23.13 -1.64 19.78
CA ALA A 665 23.39 -2.11 18.42
C ALA A 665 24.78 -1.67 17.92
N VAL A 666 25.19 -0.43 18.22
CA VAL A 666 26.55 0.05 17.93
C VAL A 666 27.58 -0.79 18.69
N GLU A 667 27.36 -1.07 19.97
CA GLU A 667 28.26 -1.87 20.81
C GLU A 667 28.36 -3.34 20.34
N TRP A 668 27.23 -3.97 20.00
CA TRP A 668 27.17 -5.37 19.53
C TRP A 668 27.92 -5.56 18.22
N MET A 669 27.87 -4.56 17.34
CA MET A 669 28.62 -4.57 16.08
C MET A 669 30.10 -4.16 16.24
N GLY A 670 30.47 -3.61 17.39
CA GLY A 670 31.83 -3.17 17.71
C GLY A 670 32.29 -2.04 16.79
N GLY A 671 33.55 -2.10 16.33
CA GLY A 671 34.11 -1.07 15.43
C GLY A 671 33.28 -0.84 14.16
N MET A 672 32.62 -1.88 13.63
CA MET A 672 31.73 -1.75 12.47
C MET A 672 30.47 -0.94 12.79
N GLY A 673 29.97 -1.00 14.02
CA GLY A 673 28.82 -0.22 14.45
C GLY A 673 29.10 1.28 14.57
N PHE A 674 30.38 1.65 14.73
CA PHE A 674 30.81 3.04 14.93
C PHE A 674 31.18 3.77 13.63
N VAL A 675 31.39 3.03 12.53
CA VAL A 675 31.74 3.61 11.22
C VAL A 675 30.50 3.81 10.36
N ARG A 676 30.52 4.87 9.56
CA ARG A 676 29.41 5.29 8.68
C ARG A 676 29.29 4.49 7.39
N GLU A 677 29.90 3.31 7.33
CA GLU A 677 29.68 2.34 6.25
C GLU A 677 28.38 1.54 6.47
N GLY A 678 28.04 1.26 7.73
CA GLY A 678 26.76 0.68 8.12
C GLY A 678 25.80 1.73 8.67
N ILE A 679 24.61 1.28 9.11
CA ILE A 679 23.53 2.16 9.57
C ILE A 679 23.40 2.28 11.10
N ALA A 680 24.16 1.50 11.88
CA ALA A 680 23.99 1.43 13.33
C ALA A 680 24.22 2.79 14.02
N GLU A 681 25.29 3.50 13.66
CA GLU A 681 25.58 4.81 14.21
C GLU A 681 24.50 5.84 13.83
N LYS A 682 23.96 5.78 12.61
CA LYS A 682 22.86 6.64 12.16
C LYS A 682 21.61 6.39 13.00
N MET A 683 21.21 5.13 13.17
CA MET A 683 20.06 4.77 14.00
C MET A 683 20.24 5.26 15.44
N PHE A 684 21.46 5.20 16.00
CA PHE A 684 21.75 5.77 17.31
C PHE A 684 21.57 7.30 17.34
N ARG A 685 22.14 8.04 16.38
CA ARG A 685 21.95 9.50 16.27
C ARG A 685 20.47 9.87 16.15
N ASP A 686 19.74 9.15 15.30
CA ASP A 686 18.33 9.36 15.01
C ASP A 686 17.46 9.06 16.24
N SER A 687 17.80 8.05 17.05
CA SER A 687 17.03 7.67 18.25
C SER A 687 16.94 8.80 19.30
N LYS A 688 17.93 9.70 19.34
CA LYS A 688 18.04 10.69 20.40
C LYS A 688 16.90 11.70 20.38
N ILE A 689 16.38 12.04 19.19
CA ILE A 689 15.33 13.05 19.05
C ILE A 689 13.99 12.59 19.63
N GLY A 690 13.75 11.27 19.70
CA GLY A 690 12.54 10.67 20.28
C GLY A 690 12.25 11.11 21.71
N ALA A 691 13.29 11.40 22.51
CA ALA A 691 13.12 11.87 23.88
C ALA A 691 12.81 13.38 24.00
N ILE A 692 12.85 14.13 22.89
CA ILE A 692 12.87 15.59 22.86
C ILE A 692 11.60 16.16 22.21
N TYR A 693 11.36 15.89 20.92
CA TYR A 693 10.25 16.52 20.19
C TYR A 693 8.88 15.93 20.55
N GLU A 694 7.79 16.58 20.12
CA GLU A 694 6.40 16.18 20.42
C GLU A 694 6.12 16.05 21.93
N GLY A 695 6.84 16.85 22.71
CA GLY A 695 6.88 16.80 24.17
C GLY A 695 8.01 15.92 24.68
N THR A 696 8.93 16.53 25.42
CA THR A 696 10.07 15.84 26.03
C THR A 696 9.61 14.71 26.96
N SER A 697 10.49 13.76 27.31
CA SER A 697 10.19 12.71 28.28
C SER A 697 9.61 13.27 29.60
N ASN A 698 10.06 14.43 30.06
CA ASN A 698 9.51 15.08 31.26
C ASN A 698 8.09 15.58 31.06
N ILE A 699 7.73 16.07 29.87
CA ILE A 699 6.36 16.47 29.53
C ILE A 699 5.43 15.26 29.45
N GLN A 700 5.92 14.12 28.95
CA GLN A 700 5.16 12.87 28.99
C GLN A 700 4.92 12.41 30.43
N LEU A 701 5.97 12.39 31.26
CA LEU A 701 5.87 12.06 32.69
C LEU A 701 4.91 13.00 33.43
N GLN A 702 4.97 14.31 33.15
CA GLN A 702 4.06 15.29 33.74
C GLN A 702 2.61 15.03 33.32
N THR A 703 2.36 14.66 32.06
CA THR A 703 1.02 14.32 31.55
C THR A 703 0.48 13.09 32.27
N ILE A 704 1.27 12.02 32.35
CA ILE A 704 0.91 10.79 33.06
C ILE A 704 0.63 11.08 34.53
N ALA A 705 1.53 11.81 35.21
CA ALA A 705 1.40 12.14 36.63
C ALA A 705 0.13 12.96 36.91
N LYS A 706 -0.20 13.94 36.06
CA LYS A 706 -1.44 14.75 36.19
C LYS A 706 -2.70 13.89 36.04
N LEU A 707 -2.72 12.97 35.08
CA LEU A 707 -3.88 12.09 34.87
C LEU A 707 -4.06 11.08 36.00
N LEU A 708 -2.97 10.49 36.48
CA LEU A 708 -2.99 9.64 37.68
C LEU A 708 -3.44 10.43 38.91
N GLN A 709 -2.91 11.64 39.13
CA GLN A 709 -3.36 12.49 40.23
C GLN A 709 -4.87 12.75 40.16
N LYS A 710 -5.40 13.10 38.98
CA LYS A 710 -6.85 13.30 38.80
C LYS A 710 -7.66 12.03 39.09
N GLN A 711 -7.14 10.85 38.75
CA GLN A 711 -7.81 9.57 38.99
C GLN A 711 -7.88 9.19 40.48
N TYR A 712 -6.83 9.52 41.24
CA TYR A 712 -6.69 9.07 42.64
C TYR A 712 -6.91 10.18 43.68
N THR A 713 -7.07 11.45 43.26
CA THR A 713 -7.47 12.55 44.15
C THR A 713 -8.99 12.58 44.25
N LYS A 714 -9.50 12.60 45.48
CA LYS A 714 -10.94 12.64 45.79
C LYS A 714 -11.50 14.05 45.73
#